data_AF-A0A075FHV8-F1
#
_entry.id   AF-A0A075FHV8-F1
#
_cell.length_a   1.000
_cell.length_b   1.000
_cell.length_c   1.000
_cell.angle_alpha   90.00
_cell.angle_beta   90.00
_cell.angle_gamma   90.00
#
_symmetry.space_group_name_H-M   'P 1'
#
loop_
_entity.id
_entity.type
_entity.pdbx_description
1 polymer ?
#
loop_
_entity_poly.entity_id
_entity_poly.type
_entity_poly.pdbx_seq_one_letter_code
_entity_poly.pdbx_strand_id
1 'polypeptide(L)'
;MVAALSTKSVRLVRKARSYSPRLFLRISMAKREPFDLTGPTNINLLEACTIGVVAAIGAVLLKDGVGFLGAWRIVGVDYANANWGQWHFLFLPAVGLLGGAIAGALIQFVAPEATGSGIPQVKAVIMGVPQDLGLRTAAVKLISCVVALGSGLSMGREGPTVQLSAALSAKASELIRSSPKHRAQLIAAGAGAGLAAAFNAPLAGALFVLEELIGRISGFTVGTAVVACFMAAVLSRLVGVHSLDIEMGKLNGLSTFFPIDIPFYVLLGVAAGVVGAIFNKAIIGGLTFNRDFLKWPVTVTCGLAGLLSGVLVASAPPLYNDYSGLREALVAGNLGLNAIVLALVLQFVLTIVAYSSGAPGGLFAPSLTMGACLGLLVAFVEQQFCGSANSVAFAIVGMGAVFCAVARVPMTAVVIIFEMTTDFNVVLPLMICSVVSYLVAEKLDPGSIYDQLLEWGGIDSESLESKPSIMTTMTAGQIMKHPVETIEELASLAQIRSQFAVSRHHGFPVLDQEKNIVGMLTEHDLLTFKQEQEQEEYITAQKIMVPNPVTIDAEQSLAEAVLLFDNYKISRIPVVENGRLVGIVTREDVATAESSTLPGGADKSRRDPKVASFVTYETRALSESKSRVLVILQEDSEINRRSLVSLAAIIAKKKAFDLECLHVQANTKSDNDHRLLVQQAEAVARELVVTVHTSVRLAKHQATAVGEIIDRRPIEMVVLALNSATDLIELELIVEQTTCPILASSSSYLGNARTIVLSTVGLDQEQTAVAHATGELFRQSSGAKDATLKVIAVESEKTSKIIEQFSQRDHSADELAILALSRQNFLALIKNAEVRELLKCQVPIIFSVGQ
;
A
#
# COMPACT_ATOMS: atom_id res chain seq x y z
N MET A 1 33.55 34.82 22.09
CA MET A 1 33.16 35.41 20.79
C MET A 1 31.85 36.21 20.82
N VAL A 2 31.02 36.12 21.87
CA VAL A 2 29.82 37.01 22.05
C VAL A 2 30.14 38.34 22.74
N ALA A 3 31.30 38.48 23.43
CA ALA A 3 31.72 39.77 24.01
C ALA A 3 32.51 40.69 23.05
N ALA A 4 32.94 40.20 21.88
CA ALA A 4 33.78 40.96 20.94
C ALA A 4 32.99 41.62 19.78
N LEU A 5 31.68 41.36 19.67
CA LEU A 5 30.81 41.95 18.64
C LEU A 5 30.05 43.21 19.12
N SER A 6 30.27 43.64 20.36
CA SER A 6 29.55 44.78 20.96
C SER A 6 30.08 46.16 20.54
N THR A 7 31.32 46.29 20.06
CA THR A 7 31.95 47.61 19.87
C THR A 7 31.92 48.17 18.44
N LYS A 8 31.60 47.38 17.40
CA LYS A 8 31.45 47.90 16.02
C LYS A 8 30.01 48.33 15.67
N SER A 9 29.00 47.75 16.30
CA SER A 9 27.58 48.07 16.03
C SER A 9 27.13 49.40 16.64
N VAL A 10 27.78 49.87 17.71
CA VAL A 10 27.43 51.12 18.41
C VAL A 10 27.90 52.38 17.67
N ARG A 11 28.90 52.28 16.77
CA ARG A 11 29.35 53.43 15.96
C ARG A 11 28.49 53.70 14.72
N LEU A 12 27.82 52.68 14.17
CA LEU A 12 26.90 52.86 13.03
C LEU A 12 25.55 53.45 13.44
N VAL A 13 25.07 53.14 14.65
CA VAL A 13 23.81 53.70 15.17
C VAL A 13 23.92 55.19 15.55
N ARG A 14 25.11 55.69 15.89
CA ARG A 14 25.32 57.13 16.16
C ARG A 14 25.47 58.00 14.91
N LYS A 15 25.78 57.42 13.74
CA LYS A 15 25.97 58.19 12.48
C LYS A 15 24.68 58.33 11.65
N ALA A 16 23.61 57.59 11.99
CA ALA A 16 22.33 57.65 11.30
C ALA A 16 21.32 58.66 11.91
N ARG A 17 21.79 59.62 12.72
CA ARG A 17 20.93 60.62 13.39
C ARG A 17 20.76 61.94 12.63
N SER A 18 21.19 62.03 11.37
CA SER A 18 21.13 63.29 10.59
C SER A 18 20.28 63.28 9.32
N TYR A 19 19.39 62.30 9.12
CA TYR A 19 18.47 62.34 7.99
C TYR A 19 17.01 62.45 8.46
N SER A 20 16.34 63.45 7.89
CA SER A 20 15.07 64.04 8.29
C SER A 20 13.93 63.05 8.57
N PRO A 21 13.02 63.35 9.52
CA PRO A 21 11.89 62.50 9.93
C PRO A 21 10.81 62.28 8.84
N ARG A 22 10.97 62.81 7.63
CA ARG A 22 10.04 62.61 6.51
C ARG A 22 10.31 61.32 5.72
N LEU A 23 11.50 60.73 5.80
CA LEU A 23 11.80 59.47 5.08
C LEU A 23 11.32 58.23 5.84
N PHE A 24 11.32 58.27 7.18
CA PHE A 24 10.85 57.15 8.02
C PHE A 24 9.31 56.99 7.96
N LEU A 25 8.59 58.10 7.80
CA LEU A 25 7.13 58.09 7.63
C LEU A 25 6.66 57.62 6.25
N ARG A 26 7.52 57.63 5.23
CA ARG A 26 7.19 57.06 3.90
C ARG A 26 7.45 55.56 3.79
N ILE A 27 8.33 55.00 4.63
CA ILE A 27 8.57 53.54 4.71
C ILE A 27 7.60 52.87 5.68
N SER A 28 7.07 53.60 6.67
CA SER A 28 6.04 53.09 7.59
C SER A 28 4.61 53.08 7.01
N MET A 29 4.41 53.64 5.81
CA MET A 29 3.12 53.66 5.10
C MET A 29 3.14 52.86 3.79
N ALA A 30 4.13 51.98 3.60
CA ALA A 30 3.94 50.85 2.71
C ALA A 30 3.01 49.88 3.43
N LYS A 31 1.80 49.67 2.89
CA LYS A 31 0.75 48.76 3.38
C LYS A 31 1.36 47.60 4.19
N ARG A 32 1.22 47.67 5.53
CA ARG A 32 1.23 46.45 6.34
C ARG A 32 -0.07 45.75 5.99
N GLU A 33 -0.03 44.89 4.99
CA GLU A 33 -1.06 43.87 4.88
C GLU A 33 -1.07 43.12 6.23
N PRO A 34 -2.25 42.86 6.81
CA PRO A 34 -2.35 42.06 8.01
C PRO A 34 -1.59 40.75 7.77
N PHE A 35 -0.86 40.28 8.77
CA PHE A 35 -0.10 39.02 8.69
C PHE A 35 -1.10 37.89 8.40
N ASP A 36 -1.21 37.51 7.13
CA ASP A 36 -2.24 36.59 6.67
C ASP A 36 -1.83 35.15 7.02
N LEU A 37 -2.38 34.65 8.12
CA LEU A 37 -2.18 33.28 8.60
C LEU A 37 -2.68 32.22 7.60
N THR A 38 -3.40 32.62 6.54
CA THR A 38 -3.97 31.71 5.53
C THR A 38 -3.08 31.47 4.31
N GLY A 39 -1.94 32.17 4.21
CA GLY A 39 -0.96 31.93 3.14
C GLY A 39 -0.36 30.52 3.22
N PRO A 40 -0.14 29.83 2.08
CA PRO A 40 0.31 28.43 2.06
C PRO A 40 1.63 28.21 2.82
N THR A 41 2.55 29.17 2.77
CA THR A 41 3.83 29.12 3.51
C THR A 41 3.64 29.21 5.03
N ASN A 42 2.64 29.97 5.49
CA ASN A 42 2.37 30.19 6.92
C ASN A 42 1.67 28.99 7.55
N ILE A 43 0.78 28.33 6.80
CA ILE A 43 0.12 27.08 7.21
C ILE A 43 1.18 25.98 7.41
N ASN A 44 2.08 25.80 6.44
CA ASN A 44 3.15 24.80 6.53
C ASN A 44 4.08 25.01 7.73
N LEU A 45 4.36 26.27 8.09
CA LEU A 45 5.17 26.60 9.27
C LEU A 45 4.44 26.23 10.57
N LEU A 46 3.14 26.53 10.66
CA LEU A 46 2.30 26.18 11.81
C LEU A 46 2.21 24.65 11.97
N GLU A 47 2.07 23.91 10.88
CA GLU A 47 2.07 22.46 10.86
C GLU A 47 3.40 21.88 11.37
N ALA A 48 4.53 22.38 10.85
CA ALA A 48 5.86 21.96 11.30
C ALA A 48 6.08 22.22 12.80
N CYS A 49 5.64 23.38 13.31
CA CYS A 49 5.69 23.70 14.73
C CYS A 49 4.83 22.74 15.57
N THR A 50 3.61 22.45 15.11
CA THR A 50 2.68 21.53 15.79
C THR A 50 3.26 20.12 15.86
N ILE A 51 3.83 19.65 14.76
CA ILE A 51 4.52 18.36 14.68
C ILE A 51 5.71 18.31 15.64
N GLY A 52 6.53 19.36 15.66
CA GLY A 52 7.66 19.46 16.59
C GLY A 52 7.25 19.38 18.05
N VAL A 53 6.16 20.06 18.44
CA VAL A 53 5.60 20.01 19.80
C VAL A 53 5.16 18.58 20.17
N VAL A 54 4.38 17.96 19.29
CA VAL A 54 3.85 16.61 19.52
C VAL A 54 4.98 15.58 19.58
N ALA A 55 5.98 15.69 18.70
CA ALA A 55 7.16 14.84 18.70
C ALA A 55 7.98 14.97 19.98
N ALA A 56 8.15 16.20 20.50
CA ALA A 56 8.85 16.44 21.76
C ALA A 56 8.14 15.77 22.94
N ILE A 57 6.81 15.88 23.04
CA ILE A 57 6.05 15.25 24.14
C ILE A 57 6.29 13.74 24.16
N GLY A 58 6.20 13.08 23.00
CA GLY A 58 6.47 11.64 22.90
C GLY A 58 7.91 11.28 23.31
N ALA A 59 8.89 12.04 22.85
CA ALA A 59 10.31 11.83 23.18
C ALA A 59 10.60 12.00 24.68
N VAL A 60 10.01 13.03 25.30
CA VAL A 60 10.15 13.32 26.73
C VAL A 60 9.53 12.21 27.57
N LEU A 61 8.27 11.82 27.28
CA LEU A 61 7.59 10.75 28.01
C LEU A 61 8.37 9.43 27.95
N LEU A 62 8.92 9.08 26.79
CA LEU A 62 9.71 7.88 26.63
C LEU A 62 11.00 7.97 27.45
N LYS A 63 11.74 9.08 27.36
CA LYS A 63 12.99 9.26 28.09
C LYS A 63 12.76 9.22 29.60
N ASP A 64 11.80 9.96 30.11
CA ASP A 64 11.53 10.06 31.55
C ASP A 64 11.00 8.73 32.09
N GLY A 65 10.17 8.02 31.31
CA GLY A 65 9.70 6.68 31.66
C GLY A 65 10.86 5.67 31.79
N VAL A 66 11.77 5.65 30.81
CA VAL A 66 12.96 4.78 30.85
C VAL A 66 13.86 5.17 32.02
N GLY A 67 14.09 6.46 32.24
CA GLY A 67 14.90 6.97 33.34
C GLY A 67 14.32 6.63 34.72
N PHE A 68 13.01 6.79 34.89
CA PHE A 68 12.30 6.45 36.13
C PHE A 68 12.44 4.96 36.46
N LEU A 69 12.13 4.07 35.51
CA LEU A 69 12.21 2.64 35.74
C LEU A 69 13.67 2.16 35.89
N GLY A 70 14.60 2.77 35.17
CA GLY A 70 16.04 2.53 35.32
C GLY A 70 16.56 2.93 36.70
N ALA A 71 16.17 4.11 37.21
CA ALA A 71 16.53 4.56 38.55
C ALA A 71 15.95 3.64 39.63
N TRP A 72 14.68 3.21 39.46
CA TRP A 72 14.07 2.20 40.34
C TRP A 72 14.86 0.89 40.35
N ARG A 73 15.31 0.42 39.17
CA ARG A 73 16.15 -0.79 39.06
C ARG A 73 17.47 -0.62 39.83
N ILE A 74 18.16 0.50 39.67
CA ILE A 74 19.45 0.77 40.34
C ILE A 74 19.28 0.80 41.87
N VAL A 75 18.29 1.55 42.37
CA VAL A 75 17.97 1.59 43.81
C VAL A 75 17.58 0.20 44.32
N GLY A 76 16.86 -0.59 43.51
CA GLY A 76 16.53 -1.98 43.82
C GLY A 76 17.75 -2.89 43.93
N VAL A 77 18.77 -2.71 43.07
CA VAL A 77 20.05 -3.42 43.16
C VAL A 77 20.76 -3.07 44.46
N ASP A 78 20.85 -1.80 44.82
CA ASP A 78 21.49 -1.36 46.07
C ASP A 78 20.77 -1.92 47.30
N TYR A 79 19.44 -1.91 47.28
CA TYR A 79 18.63 -2.53 48.33
C TYR A 79 18.85 -4.05 48.42
N ALA A 80 18.88 -4.75 47.28
CA ALA A 80 19.13 -6.19 47.25
C ALA A 80 20.55 -6.53 47.76
N ASN A 81 21.57 -5.77 47.36
CA ASN A 81 22.94 -5.92 47.83
C ASN A 81 23.05 -5.75 49.35
N ALA A 82 22.29 -4.80 49.93
CA ALA A 82 22.30 -4.54 51.36
C ALA A 82 21.52 -5.57 52.19
N ASN A 83 20.42 -6.12 51.66
CA ASN A 83 19.44 -6.87 52.46
C ASN A 83 19.34 -8.37 52.13
N TRP A 84 19.74 -8.81 50.92
CA TRP A 84 19.43 -10.17 50.44
C TRP A 84 20.62 -11.14 50.51
N GLY A 85 21.77 -10.69 51.04
CA GLY A 85 22.97 -11.52 51.08
C GLY A 85 23.31 -12.06 49.69
N GLN A 86 23.72 -13.33 49.57
CA GLN A 86 24.10 -13.92 48.27
C GLN A 86 22.96 -13.98 47.24
N TRP A 87 21.70 -13.77 47.63
CA TRP A 87 20.55 -13.77 46.71
C TRP A 87 20.44 -12.46 45.91
N HIS A 88 21.25 -11.43 46.20
CA HIS A 88 21.22 -10.17 45.47
C HIS A 88 21.48 -10.36 43.95
N PHE A 89 22.26 -11.37 43.56
CA PHE A 89 22.57 -11.68 42.16
C PHE A 89 21.34 -12.08 41.33
N LEU A 90 20.24 -12.51 41.96
CA LEU A 90 19.01 -12.91 41.26
C LEU A 90 18.10 -11.73 40.94
N PHE A 91 18.33 -10.55 41.54
CA PHE A 91 17.46 -9.39 41.34
C PHE A 91 17.43 -8.93 39.87
N LEU A 92 18.59 -8.70 39.27
CA LEU A 92 18.69 -8.26 37.86
C LEU A 92 18.14 -9.30 36.86
N PRO A 93 18.48 -10.60 36.96
CA PRO A 93 17.84 -11.63 36.14
C PRO A 93 16.31 -11.66 36.26
N ALA A 94 15.77 -11.54 37.48
CA ALA A 94 14.32 -11.56 37.71
C ALA A 94 13.62 -10.33 37.13
N VAL A 95 14.18 -9.13 37.35
CA VAL A 95 13.65 -7.87 36.79
C VAL A 95 13.73 -7.90 35.26
N GLY A 96 14.85 -8.36 34.69
CA GLY A 96 15.03 -8.51 33.26
C GLY A 96 14.04 -9.50 32.64
N LEU A 97 13.84 -10.67 33.26
CA LEU A 97 12.87 -11.67 32.82
C LEU A 97 11.45 -11.11 32.79
N LEU A 98 11.02 -10.51 33.89
CA LEU A 98 9.66 -9.95 34.01
C LEU A 98 9.45 -8.77 33.05
N GLY A 99 10.40 -7.83 33.00
CA GLY A 99 10.33 -6.68 32.10
C GLY A 99 10.33 -7.08 30.63
N GLY A 100 11.24 -7.97 30.23
CA GLY A 100 11.28 -8.53 28.89
C GLY A 100 9.99 -9.26 28.52
N ALA A 101 9.44 -10.08 29.42
CA ALA A 101 8.19 -10.79 29.18
C ALA A 101 7.00 -9.83 29.05
N ILE A 102 6.88 -8.82 29.91
CA ILE A 102 5.81 -7.81 29.83
C ILE A 102 5.90 -7.03 28.51
N ALA A 103 7.10 -6.56 28.14
CA ALA A 103 7.30 -5.84 26.88
C ALA A 103 6.97 -6.72 25.67
N GLY A 104 7.42 -7.98 25.67
CA GLY A 104 7.11 -8.95 24.62
C GLY A 104 5.62 -9.29 24.54
N ALA A 105 4.91 -9.38 25.67
CA ALA A 105 3.47 -9.61 25.70
C ALA A 105 2.67 -8.43 25.14
N LEU A 106 3.07 -7.19 25.46
CA LEU A 106 2.46 -5.99 24.88
C LEU A 106 2.62 -5.97 23.35
N ILE A 107 3.79 -6.32 22.83
CA ILE A 107 4.02 -6.42 21.39
C ILE A 107 3.19 -7.55 20.78
N GLN A 108 3.29 -8.76 21.34
CA GLN A 108 2.67 -9.95 20.78
C GLN A 108 1.15 -9.88 20.74
N PHE A 109 0.51 -9.39 21.82
CA PHE A 109 -0.94 -9.42 21.97
C PHE A 109 -1.62 -8.08 21.64
N VAL A 110 -0.89 -6.96 21.70
CA VAL A 110 -1.48 -5.62 21.52
C VAL A 110 -1.02 -4.93 20.25
N ALA A 111 0.26 -4.85 19.90
CA ALA A 111 0.67 -4.22 18.63
C ALA A 111 2.00 -4.81 18.12
N PRO A 112 1.97 -5.80 17.21
CA PRO A 112 3.17 -6.41 16.64
C PRO A 112 4.09 -5.41 15.93
N GLU A 113 3.53 -4.32 15.41
CA GLU A 113 4.22 -3.24 14.70
C GLU A 113 5.14 -2.41 15.61
N ALA A 114 4.99 -2.55 16.94
CA ALA A 114 5.86 -1.93 17.92
C ALA A 114 7.20 -2.66 18.12
N THR A 115 7.46 -3.77 17.42
CA THR A 115 8.70 -4.54 17.47
C THR A 115 9.94 -3.73 17.05
N GLY A 116 11.10 -4.03 17.64
CA GLY A 116 12.41 -3.55 17.18
C GLY A 116 12.59 -2.02 17.24
N SER A 117 13.31 -1.46 16.27
CA SER A 117 13.64 -0.02 16.27
C SER A 117 12.48 0.87 15.87
N GLY A 118 11.61 0.45 14.94
CA GLY A 118 10.55 1.31 14.40
C GLY A 118 10.94 2.19 13.21
N ILE A 119 12.24 2.43 12.98
CA ILE A 119 12.75 3.19 11.83
C ILE A 119 12.42 2.49 10.49
N PRO A 120 12.63 1.17 10.34
CA PRO A 120 12.21 0.44 9.14
C PRO A 120 10.73 0.67 8.80
N GLN A 121 9.84 0.61 9.79
CA GLN A 121 8.40 0.80 9.61
C GLN A 121 8.08 2.23 9.14
N VAL A 122 8.75 3.24 9.69
CA VAL A 122 8.59 4.64 9.25
C VAL A 122 9.09 4.81 7.81
N LYS A 123 10.25 4.24 7.48
CA LYS A 123 10.83 4.28 6.14
C LYS A 123 9.91 3.60 5.12
N ALA A 124 9.35 2.43 5.45
CA ALA A 124 8.34 1.75 4.62
C ALA A 124 7.14 2.65 4.30
N VAL A 125 6.58 3.37 5.28
CA VAL A 125 5.45 4.31 5.04
C VAL A 125 5.85 5.46 4.12
N ILE A 126 7.04 6.02 4.30
CA ILE A 126 7.56 7.09 3.43
C ILE A 126 7.75 6.58 1.99
N MET A 127 8.15 5.32 1.82
CA MET A 127 8.27 4.65 0.51
C MET A 127 6.92 4.25 -0.09
N GLY A 128 5.79 4.52 0.59
CA GLY A 128 4.45 4.19 0.12
C GLY A 128 4.02 2.76 0.39
N VAL A 129 4.76 2.00 1.22
CA VAL A 129 4.35 0.68 1.70
C VAL A 129 3.48 0.88 2.95
N PRO A 130 2.22 0.44 2.95
CA PRO A 130 1.33 0.65 4.08
C PRO A 130 1.84 -0.07 5.33
N GLN A 131 1.96 0.66 6.44
CA GLN A 131 2.24 0.14 7.78
C GLN A 131 1.32 0.83 8.80
N ASP A 132 0.97 0.14 9.88
CA ASP A 132 0.16 0.73 10.94
C ASP A 132 0.99 1.66 11.84
N LEU A 133 0.92 2.97 11.55
CA LEU A 133 1.45 4.05 12.39
C LEU A 133 0.34 4.71 13.25
N GLY A 134 -0.60 3.90 13.77
CA GLY A 134 -1.67 4.38 14.62
C GLY A 134 -1.26 4.77 16.05
N LEU A 135 -2.16 5.45 16.77
CA LEU A 135 -1.97 5.81 18.19
C LEU A 135 -1.83 4.58 19.10
N ARG A 136 -2.42 3.44 18.70
CA ARG A 136 -2.26 2.16 19.38
C ARG A 136 -0.81 1.71 19.35
N THR A 137 -0.20 1.67 18.16
CA THR A 137 1.22 1.34 17.98
C THR A 137 2.12 2.30 18.75
N ALA A 138 1.82 3.60 18.69
CA ALA A 138 2.53 4.63 19.47
C ALA A 138 2.50 4.35 20.99
N ALA A 139 1.33 4.10 21.56
CA ALA A 139 1.16 3.83 22.98
C ALA A 139 1.86 2.53 23.41
N VAL A 140 1.71 1.45 22.62
CA VAL A 140 2.39 0.18 22.89
C VAL A 140 3.90 0.35 22.78
N LYS A 141 4.41 1.06 21.76
CA LYS A 141 5.83 1.35 21.60
C LYS A 141 6.39 2.11 22.80
N LEU A 142 5.68 3.15 23.25
CA LEU A 142 6.05 3.91 24.43
C LEU A 142 6.19 3.00 25.66
N ILE A 143 5.11 2.29 26.03
CA ILE A 143 5.06 1.50 27.27
C ILE A 143 6.03 0.31 27.21
N SER A 144 6.02 -0.44 26.11
CA SER A 144 6.89 -1.62 25.96
C SER A 144 8.37 -1.24 25.94
N CYS A 145 8.73 -0.10 25.33
CA CYS A 145 10.10 0.41 25.34
C CYS A 145 10.53 0.92 26.73
N VAL A 146 9.65 1.60 27.47
CA VAL A 146 9.90 1.99 28.87
C VAL A 146 10.22 0.75 29.70
N VAL A 147 9.38 -0.29 29.60
CA VAL A 147 9.55 -1.53 30.37
C VAL A 147 10.81 -2.29 29.94
N ALA A 148 11.06 -2.47 28.64
CA ALA A 148 12.22 -3.21 28.15
C ALA A 148 13.55 -2.54 28.51
N LEU A 149 13.70 -1.25 28.22
CA LEU A 149 14.95 -0.53 28.49
C LEU A 149 15.15 -0.28 29.99
N GLY A 150 14.07 0.10 30.69
CA GLY A 150 14.12 0.35 32.14
C GLY A 150 14.44 -0.92 32.94
N SER A 151 13.97 -2.10 32.49
CA SER A 151 14.32 -3.39 33.13
C SER A 151 15.75 -3.87 32.82
N GLY A 152 16.41 -3.33 31.80
CA GLY A 152 17.85 -3.52 31.57
C GLY A 152 18.25 -4.21 30.27
N LEU A 153 17.34 -4.34 29.30
CA LEU A 153 17.74 -4.76 27.95
C LEU A 153 18.64 -3.68 27.33
N SER A 154 19.81 -4.09 26.84
CA SER A 154 20.85 -3.17 26.35
C SER A 154 20.58 -2.70 24.92
N MET A 155 19.63 -1.77 24.78
CA MET A 155 19.23 -1.13 23.53
C MET A 155 19.03 0.39 23.74
N GLY A 156 18.84 1.14 22.66
CA GLY A 156 18.61 2.58 22.69
C GLY A 156 17.12 2.95 22.67
N ARG A 157 16.78 4.16 23.14
CA ARG A 157 15.41 4.72 23.04
C ARG A 157 15.18 5.53 21.76
N GLU A 158 16.25 5.83 21.03
CA GLU A 158 16.26 6.83 19.97
C GLU A 158 15.45 6.36 18.75
N GLY A 159 15.63 5.10 18.33
CA GLY A 159 14.80 4.49 17.28
C GLY A 159 13.30 4.48 17.64
N PRO A 160 12.90 3.93 18.81
CA PRO A 160 11.52 3.99 19.27
C PRO A 160 10.95 5.40 19.35
N THR A 161 11.78 6.40 19.69
CA THR A 161 11.38 7.82 19.67
C THR A 161 11.00 8.27 18.25
N VAL A 162 11.80 7.89 17.24
CA VAL A 162 11.52 8.18 15.83
C VAL A 162 10.16 7.62 15.41
N GLN A 163 9.87 6.34 15.71
CA GLN A 163 8.59 5.71 15.36
C GLN A 163 7.41 6.32 16.13
N LEU A 164 7.59 6.59 17.43
CA LEU A 164 6.58 7.23 18.25
C LEU A 164 6.21 8.61 17.69
N SER A 165 7.21 9.45 17.40
CA SER A 165 7.00 10.78 16.85
C SER A 165 6.41 10.72 15.43
N ALA A 166 6.82 9.76 14.60
CA ALA A 166 6.24 9.52 13.28
C ALA A 166 4.76 9.14 13.37
N ALA A 167 4.37 8.25 14.28
CA ALA A 167 2.98 7.84 14.48
C ALA A 167 2.09 8.99 14.99
N LEU A 168 2.60 9.78 15.94
CA LEU A 168 1.89 10.96 16.40
C LEU A 168 1.73 12.02 15.29
N SER A 169 2.75 12.18 14.45
CA SER A 169 2.72 13.11 13.31
C SER A 169 1.81 12.60 12.20
N ALA A 170 1.78 11.30 11.94
CA ALA A 170 0.81 10.67 11.05
C ALA A 170 -0.61 10.98 11.51
N LYS A 171 -0.88 10.86 12.82
CA LYS A 171 -2.20 11.20 13.35
C LYS A 171 -2.52 12.69 13.23
N ALA A 172 -1.57 13.56 13.57
CA ALA A 172 -1.75 15.01 13.41
C ALA A 172 -2.03 15.40 11.94
N SER A 173 -1.34 14.77 10.98
CA SER A 173 -1.51 15.03 9.54
C SER A 173 -2.88 14.61 9.00
N GLU A 174 -3.53 13.60 9.61
CA GLU A 174 -4.90 13.20 9.28
C GLU A 174 -5.91 14.26 9.67
N LEU A 175 -5.72 14.91 10.83
CA LEU A 175 -6.60 16.00 11.27
C LEU A 175 -6.52 17.21 10.32
N ILE A 176 -5.39 17.37 9.62
CA ILE A 176 -5.09 18.54 8.79
C ILE A 176 -5.49 18.33 7.31
N ARG A 177 -6.08 17.17 6.94
CA ARG A 177 -6.52 16.84 5.56
C ARG A 177 -5.43 17.09 4.49
N SER A 178 -4.21 16.64 4.78
CA SER A 178 -3.02 16.79 3.91
C SER A 178 -3.00 15.79 2.74
N SER A 179 -2.38 16.13 1.60
CA SER A 179 -2.16 15.20 0.47
C SER A 179 -1.19 14.06 0.83
N PRO A 180 -1.14 12.90 0.13
CA PRO A 180 -0.29 11.78 0.55
C PRO A 180 1.21 12.10 0.51
N LYS A 181 1.65 12.88 -0.48
CA LYS A 181 3.03 13.39 -0.57
C LYS A 181 3.35 14.31 0.60
N HIS A 182 2.43 15.22 0.95
CA HIS A 182 2.61 16.12 2.10
C HIS A 182 2.58 15.34 3.42
N ARG A 183 1.67 14.38 3.57
CA ARG A 183 1.59 13.48 4.72
C ARG A 183 2.89 12.71 4.94
N ALA A 184 3.46 12.12 3.90
CA ALA A 184 4.75 11.44 4.00
C ALA A 184 5.87 12.38 4.47
N GLN A 185 5.88 13.64 3.97
CA GLN A 185 6.84 14.66 4.41
C GLN A 185 6.63 15.07 5.88
N LEU A 186 5.39 15.22 6.34
CA LEU A 186 5.05 15.55 7.73
C LEU A 186 5.42 14.39 8.68
N ILE A 187 5.18 13.14 8.26
CA ILE A 187 5.61 11.95 9.01
C ILE A 187 7.13 11.91 9.12
N ALA A 188 7.85 12.14 8.01
CA ALA A 188 9.31 12.19 8.00
C ALA A 188 9.86 13.35 8.85
N ALA A 189 9.27 14.55 8.76
CA ALA A 189 9.62 15.68 9.60
C ALA A 189 9.39 15.37 11.09
N GLY A 190 8.29 14.71 11.43
CA GLY A 190 8.00 14.24 12.78
C GLY A 190 8.98 13.18 13.29
N ALA A 191 9.36 12.23 12.42
CA ALA A 191 10.38 11.23 12.69
C ALA A 191 11.74 11.88 13.02
N GLY A 192 12.17 12.83 12.18
CA GLY A 192 13.36 13.65 12.42
C GLY A 192 13.27 14.49 13.69
N ALA A 193 12.09 15.06 13.97
CA ALA A 193 11.84 15.85 15.17
C ALA A 193 11.93 15.00 16.45
N GLY A 194 11.48 13.74 16.39
CA GLY A 194 11.69 12.76 17.46
C GLY A 194 13.17 12.50 17.71
N LEU A 195 13.96 12.30 16.65
CA LEU A 195 15.41 12.12 16.77
C LEU A 195 16.09 13.38 17.35
N ALA A 196 15.70 14.56 16.87
CA ALA A 196 16.19 15.84 17.37
C ALA A 196 15.90 16.03 18.86
N ALA A 197 14.69 15.70 19.31
CA ALA A 197 14.34 15.73 20.73
C ALA A 197 15.07 14.66 21.55
N ALA A 198 15.43 13.52 20.95
CA ALA A 198 16.13 12.45 21.64
C ALA A 198 17.61 12.79 21.93
N PHE A 199 18.26 13.50 21.02
CA PHE A 199 19.68 13.88 21.10
C PHE A 199 19.92 15.35 21.44
N ASN A 200 18.86 16.15 21.56
CA ASN A 200 18.97 17.62 21.63
C ASN A 200 19.75 18.20 20.44
N ALA A 201 19.55 17.61 19.25
CA ALA A 201 20.35 17.84 18.04
C ALA A 201 19.44 18.11 16.83
N PRO A 202 18.96 19.35 16.64
CA PRO A 202 17.99 19.68 15.60
C PRO A 202 18.54 19.57 14.17
N LEU A 203 19.80 19.93 13.92
CA LEU A 203 20.40 19.82 12.59
C LEU A 203 20.60 18.35 12.21
N ALA A 204 21.04 17.55 13.17
CA ALA A 204 21.16 16.11 13.02
C ALA A 204 19.82 15.44 12.69
N GLY A 205 18.74 15.80 13.39
CA GLY A 205 17.40 15.29 13.12
C GLY A 205 16.96 15.57 11.68
N ALA A 206 17.23 16.78 11.19
CA ALA A 206 16.90 17.16 9.81
C ALA A 206 17.77 16.43 8.77
N LEU A 207 19.07 16.28 9.02
CA LEU A 207 19.97 15.52 8.13
C LEU A 207 19.63 14.03 8.10
N PHE A 208 19.22 13.45 9.23
CA PHE A 208 18.78 12.06 9.28
C PHE A 208 17.58 11.81 8.37
N VAL A 209 16.64 12.75 8.31
CA VAL A 209 15.50 12.67 7.38
C VAL A 209 15.97 12.63 5.92
N LEU A 210 17.02 13.39 5.60
CA LEU A 210 17.56 13.48 4.25
C LEU A 210 18.43 12.29 3.86
N GLU A 211 19.34 11.86 4.74
CA GLU A 211 20.27 10.76 4.46
C GLU A 211 19.62 9.38 4.62
N GLU A 212 18.79 9.17 5.65
CA GLU A 212 18.25 7.82 5.96
C GLU A 212 16.80 7.61 5.54
N LEU A 213 15.91 8.61 5.69
CA LEU A 213 14.47 8.38 5.53
C LEU A 213 13.93 8.63 4.12
N ILE A 214 14.33 9.73 3.48
CA ILE A 214 13.74 10.17 2.21
C ILE A 214 14.69 9.96 1.01
N GLY A 215 16.01 10.08 1.21
CA GLY A 215 17.01 9.92 0.15
C GLY A 215 16.95 10.95 -0.99
N ARG A 216 15.98 11.88 -0.98
CA ARG A 216 15.75 12.89 -2.03
C ARG A 216 15.63 14.28 -1.43
N ILE A 217 16.39 15.22 -1.98
CA ILE A 217 16.42 16.61 -1.51
C ILE A 217 15.35 17.41 -2.26
N SER A 218 14.24 17.72 -1.58
CA SER A 218 13.32 18.80 -1.98
C SER A 218 13.50 19.98 -1.02
N GLY A 219 13.70 21.18 -1.56
CA GLY A 219 13.91 22.38 -0.73
C GLY A 219 12.74 22.66 0.24
N PHE A 220 11.54 22.23 -0.10
CA PHE A 220 10.35 22.34 0.75
C PHE A 220 10.41 21.37 1.95
N THR A 221 10.82 20.12 1.71
CA THR A 221 10.92 19.06 2.74
C THR A 221 12.01 19.35 3.77
N VAL A 222 13.11 19.97 3.33
CA VAL A 222 14.18 20.41 4.23
C VAL A 222 13.68 21.48 5.19
N GLY A 223 12.91 22.47 4.70
CA GLY A 223 12.42 23.58 5.52
C GLY A 223 11.49 23.13 6.65
N THR A 224 10.49 22.29 6.33
CA THR A 224 9.54 21.77 7.32
C THR A 224 10.22 20.85 8.35
N ALA A 225 11.12 19.97 7.90
CA ALA A 225 11.88 19.10 8.79
C ALA A 225 12.76 19.91 9.76
N VAL A 226 13.50 20.91 9.27
CA VAL A 226 14.36 21.75 10.13
C VAL A 226 13.55 22.48 11.19
N VAL A 227 12.42 23.09 10.83
CA VAL A 227 11.56 23.80 11.80
C VAL A 227 10.99 22.84 12.84
N ALA A 228 10.47 21.69 12.42
CA ALA A 228 9.92 20.69 13.34
C ALA A 228 11.00 20.16 14.30
N CYS A 229 12.20 19.85 13.79
CA CYS A 229 13.35 19.42 14.59
C CYS A 229 13.80 20.48 15.59
N PHE A 230 13.89 21.74 15.15
CA PHE A 230 14.24 22.86 16.02
C PHE A 230 13.23 23.03 17.15
N MET A 231 11.94 23.05 16.83
CA MET A 231 10.87 23.16 17.83
C MET A 231 10.91 22.00 18.82
N ALA A 232 11.12 20.78 18.35
CA ALA A 232 11.17 19.61 19.21
C ALA A 232 12.38 19.61 20.16
N ALA A 233 13.56 19.98 19.66
CA ALA A 233 14.77 20.11 20.47
C ALA A 233 14.63 21.21 21.53
N VAL A 234 14.11 22.40 21.16
CA VAL A 234 13.88 23.51 22.09
C VAL A 234 12.90 23.11 23.20
N LEU A 235 11.77 22.48 22.85
CA LEU A 235 10.78 22.06 23.85
C LEU A 235 11.31 20.98 24.78
N SER A 236 12.04 20.00 24.26
CA SER A 236 12.70 18.99 25.10
C SER A 236 13.65 19.66 26.10
N ARG A 237 14.45 20.65 25.65
CA ARG A 237 15.34 21.41 26.53
C ARG A 237 14.60 22.24 27.58
N LEU A 238 13.50 22.89 27.21
CA LEU A 238 12.69 23.71 28.12
C LEU A 238 12.00 22.90 29.23
N VAL A 239 11.56 21.68 28.93
CA VAL A 239 10.95 20.78 29.92
C VAL A 239 12.00 20.24 30.91
N GLY A 240 13.27 20.65 30.78
CA GLY A 240 14.35 20.26 31.68
C GLY A 240 14.87 18.86 31.38
N VAL A 241 14.61 18.36 30.18
CA VAL A 241 14.96 17.00 29.75
C VAL A 241 16.41 17.02 29.27
N HIS A 242 17.35 17.14 30.21
CA HIS A 242 18.80 17.09 29.96
C HIS A 242 19.16 15.68 29.46
N SER A 243 19.19 15.48 28.15
CA SER A 243 19.54 14.19 27.53
C SER A 243 21.01 14.24 27.23
N LEU A 244 21.83 13.53 28.02
CA LEU A 244 23.28 13.62 27.89
C LEU A 244 23.72 15.08 27.73
N ASP A 245 23.35 15.94 28.69
CA ASP A 245 24.16 17.14 28.90
C ASP A 245 25.48 16.57 29.40
N ILE A 246 26.31 16.14 28.45
CA ILE A 246 27.72 15.99 28.68
C ILE A 246 28.09 17.42 29.03
N GLU A 247 28.15 17.74 30.32
CA GLU A 247 28.74 18.97 30.83
C GLU A 247 30.25 18.91 30.51
N MET A 248 30.60 18.79 29.22
CA MET A 248 31.95 18.88 28.67
C MET A 248 32.57 20.23 29.03
N GLY A 249 31.74 21.23 29.37
CA GLY A 249 32.18 22.49 29.97
C GLY A 249 32.95 22.33 31.29
N LYS A 250 32.93 21.15 31.95
CA LYS A 250 33.77 20.80 33.10
C LYS A 250 34.96 19.90 32.77
N LEU A 251 35.01 19.30 31.57
CA LEU A 251 36.18 18.58 31.08
C LEU A 251 37.14 19.61 30.48
N ASN A 252 38.05 20.12 31.31
CA ASN A 252 39.14 21.05 30.96
C ASN A 252 40.18 20.38 30.04
N GLY A 253 39.77 19.97 28.84
CA GLY A 253 40.62 19.41 27.81
C GLY A 253 40.04 19.77 26.46
N LEU A 254 40.33 20.97 25.96
CA LEU A 254 40.03 21.35 24.58
C LEU A 254 40.54 20.24 23.67
N SER A 255 39.66 19.62 22.88
CA SER A 255 40.10 18.64 21.89
C SER A 255 41.01 19.37 20.90
N THR A 256 42.30 19.07 20.97
CA THR A 256 43.30 19.66 20.09
C THR A 256 43.62 18.61 19.05
N PHE A 257 43.37 18.95 17.79
CA PHE A 257 43.64 18.08 16.66
C PHE A 257 45.02 18.42 16.10
N PHE A 258 45.89 17.41 16.03
CA PHE A 258 47.19 17.52 15.40
C PHE A 258 47.26 16.64 14.15
N PRO A 259 48.04 17.04 13.12
CA PRO A 259 48.22 16.21 11.93
C PRO A 259 48.80 14.81 12.20
N ILE A 260 49.52 14.63 13.33
CA ILE A 260 50.07 13.34 13.75
C ILE A 260 48.98 12.34 14.16
N ASP A 261 47.79 12.82 14.52
CA ASP A 261 46.66 11.99 14.98
C ASP A 261 45.92 11.37 13.78
N ILE A 262 46.09 11.91 12.56
CA ILE A 262 45.37 11.50 11.34
C ILE A 262 45.49 9.99 11.05
N PRO A 263 46.67 9.34 11.10
CA PRO A 263 46.78 7.90 10.86
C PRO A 263 45.98 7.07 11.87
N PHE A 264 45.90 7.51 13.12
CA PHE A 264 45.13 6.83 14.17
C PHE A 264 43.63 7.03 13.97
N TYR A 265 43.20 8.20 13.50
CA TYR A 265 41.81 8.41 13.08
C TYR A 265 41.44 7.55 11.86
N VAL A 266 42.32 7.41 10.86
CA VAL A 266 42.10 6.48 9.75
C VAL A 266 41.99 5.04 10.25
N LEU A 267 42.88 4.62 11.17
CA LEU A 267 42.83 3.31 11.81
C LEU A 267 41.50 3.09 12.55
N LEU A 268 41.05 4.09 13.32
CA LEU A 268 39.76 4.06 14.01
C LEU A 268 38.61 3.94 13.02
N GLY A 269 38.64 4.67 11.91
CA GLY A 269 37.64 4.55 10.83
C GLY A 269 37.59 3.14 10.25
N VAL A 270 38.75 2.54 9.94
CA VAL A 270 38.81 1.16 9.44
C VAL A 270 38.25 0.17 10.46
N ALA A 271 38.68 0.27 11.72
CA ALA A 271 38.21 -0.60 12.78
C ALA A 271 36.69 -0.43 13.02
N ALA A 272 36.19 0.80 13.00
CA ALA A 272 34.78 1.11 13.16
C ALA A 272 33.94 0.52 12.02
N GLY A 273 34.44 0.62 10.78
CA GLY A 273 33.78 0.04 9.61
C GLY A 273 33.66 -1.49 9.71
N VAL A 274 34.73 -2.17 10.14
CA VAL A 274 34.73 -3.62 10.37
C VAL A 274 33.77 -4.01 11.49
N VAL A 275 33.83 -3.34 12.65
CA VAL A 275 32.95 -3.61 13.79
C VAL A 275 31.48 -3.37 13.41
N GLY A 276 31.18 -2.29 12.70
CA GLY A 276 29.82 -1.99 12.23
C GLY A 276 29.27 -3.04 11.27
N ALA A 277 30.07 -3.48 10.29
CA ALA A 277 29.67 -4.54 9.37
C ALA A 277 29.43 -5.89 10.09
N ILE A 278 30.30 -6.24 11.04
CA ILE A 278 30.11 -7.45 11.86
C ILE A 278 28.85 -7.33 12.72
N PHE A 279 28.60 -6.15 13.30
CA PHE A 279 27.44 -5.88 14.13
C PHE A 279 26.13 -6.01 13.33
N ASN A 280 26.05 -5.42 12.14
CA ASN A 280 24.89 -5.53 11.25
C ASN A 280 24.58 -7.00 10.91
N LYS A 281 25.59 -7.75 10.44
CA LYS A 281 25.45 -9.19 10.16
C LYS A 281 25.03 -10.00 11.37
N ALA A 282 25.54 -9.67 12.55
CA ALA A 282 25.18 -10.38 13.78
C ALA A 282 23.73 -10.10 14.21
N ILE A 283 23.24 -8.86 14.02
CA ILE A 283 21.83 -8.52 14.27
C ILE A 283 20.90 -9.29 13.32
N ILE A 284 21.17 -9.24 12.01
CA ILE A 284 20.36 -9.94 11.01
C ILE A 284 20.44 -11.46 11.19
N GLY A 285 21.64 -11.99 11.47
CA GLY A 285 21.86 -13.39 11.78
C GLY A 285 21.10 -13.85 13.03
N GLY A 286 21.10 -13.03 14.09
CA GLY A 286 20.39 -13.32 15.33
C GLY A 286 18.86 -13.30 15.16
N LEU A 287 18.32 -12.33 14.40
CA LEU A 287 16.91 -12.29 14.02
C LEU A 287 16.50 -13.52 13.20
N THR A 288 17.32 -13.89 12.21
CA THR A 288 17.11 -15.07 11.36
C THR A 288 17.16 -16.35 12.20
N PHE A 289 18.11 -16.45 13.13
CA PHE A 289 18.19 -17.58 14.06
C PHE A 289 16.92 -17.71 14.92
N ASN A 290 16.42 -16.59 15.46
CA ASN A 290 15.20 -16.62 16.26
C ASN A 290 13.97 -17.05 15.43
N ARG A 291 13.82 -16.52 14.21
CA ARG A 291 12.72 -16.83 13.28
C ARG A 291 12.76 -18.28 12.79
N ASP A 292 13.92 -18.76 12.35
CA ASP A 292 14.03 -20.01 11.60
C ASP A 292 14.29 -21.22 12.51
N PHE A 293 14.98 -21.03 13.65
CA PHE A 293 15.35 -22.10 14.57
C PHE A 293 14.52 -22.12 15.87
N LEU A 294 14.44 -21.02 16.63
CA LEU A 294 13.73 -21.02 17.92
C LEU A 294 12.21 -21.11 17.74
N LYS A 295 11.64 -20.26 16.88
CA LYS A 295 10.18 -20.16 16.64
C LYS A 295 9.34 -19.95 17.90
N TRP A 296 9.94 -19.39 18.94
CA TRP A 296 9.27 -19.15 20.21
C TRP A 296 8.46 -17.85 20.17
N PRO A 297 7.39 -17.73 20.97
CA PRO A 297 6.64 -16.49 21.09
C PRO A 297 7.53 -15.31 21.50
N VAL A 298 7.23 -14.11 20.99
CA VAL A 298 7.97 -12.87 21.31
C VAL A 298 8.01 -12.60 22.82
N THR A 299 6.93 -12.93 23.55
CA THR A 299 6.89 -12.85 25.01
C THR A 299 8.00 -13.67 25.67
N VAL A 300 8.21 -14.91 25.21
CA VAL A 300 9.18 -15.85 25.79
C VAL A 300 10.60 -15.43 25.44
N THR A 301 10.83 -15.09 24.17
CA THR A 301 12.17 -14.70 23.69
C THR A 301 12.62 -13.39 24.33
N CYS A 302 11.77 -12.38 24.44
CA CYS A 302 12.08 -11.14 25.16
C CYS A 302 12.33 -11.37 26.65
N GLY A 303 11.52 -12.23 27.31
CA GLY A 303 11.75 -12.61 28.70
C GLY A 303 13.11 -13.29 28.89
N LEU A 304 13.46 -14.25 28.05
CA LEU A 304 14.76 -14.93 28.14
C LEU A 304 15.93 -14.02 27.79
N ALA A 305 15.78 -13.12 26.82
CA ALA A 305 16.79 -12.11 26.53
C ALA A 305 17.02 -11.17 27.72
N GLY A 306 15.95 -10.77 28.41
CA GLY A 306 16.03 -10.01 29.65
C GLY A 306 16.68 -10.79 30.80
N LEU A 307 16.35 -12.07 30.97
CA LEU A 307 16.99 -12.96 31.94
C LEU A 307 18.50 -13.07 31.69
N LEU A 308 18.90 -13.38 30.46
CA LEU A 308 20.30 -13.51 30.05
C LEU A 308 21.04 -12.19 30.24
N SER A 309 20.42 -11.06 29.87
CA SER A 309 21.00 -9.73 30.09
C SER A 309 21.22 -9.45 31.57
N GLY A 310 20.22 -9.75 32.41
CA GLY A 310 20.33 -9.60 33.85
C GLY A 310 21.42 -10.47 34.48
N VAL A 311 21.60 -11.71 34.01
CA VAL A 311 22.67 -12.62 34.48
C VAL A 311 24.05 -12.08 34.12
N LEU A 312 24.24 -11.67 32.87
CA LEU A 312 25.52 -11.15 32.38
C LEU A 312 25.90 -9.84 33.08
N VAL A 313 24.95 -8.93 33.28
CA VAL A 313 25.18 -7.66 33.98
C VAL A 313 25.41 -7.89 35.48
N ALA A 314 24.65 -8.77 36.15
CA ALA A 314 24.87 -9.09 37.56
C ALA A 314 26.25 -9.72 37.84
N SER A 315 26.83 -10.38 36.83
CA SER A 315 28.17 -10.96 36.91
C SER A 315 29.28 -9.96 36.57
N ALA A 316 28.93 -8.81 35.98
CA ALA A 316 29.86 -7.75 35.63
C ALA A 316 30.10 -6.79 36.82
N PRO A 317 31.16 -5.95 36.76
CA PRO A 317 31.38 -4.93 37.78
C PRO A 317 30.16 -3.99 37.97
N PRO A 318 29.98 -3.35 39.15
CA PRO A 318 28.82 -2.51 39.41
C PRO A 318 28.58 -1.35 38.42
N LEU A 319 29.64 -0.87 37.76
CA LEU A 319 29.56 0.17 36.73
C LEU A 319 28.63 -0.22 35.56
N TYR A 320 28.46 -1.52 35.29
CA TYR A 320 27.64 -2.02 34.17
C TYR A 320 26.14 -2.07 34.49
N ASN A 321 25.76 -1.89 35.76
CA ASN A 321 24.35 -1.84 36.18
C ASN A 321 23.62 -0.60 35.63
N ASP A 322 24.36 0.45 35.27
CA ASP A 322 23.85 1.69 34.70
C ASP A 322 24.52 1.97 33.34
N TYR A 323 23.78 1.73 32.25
CA TYR A 323 24.28 1.98 30.89
C TYR A 323 24.52 3.47 30.60
N SER A 324 23.75 4.37 31.22
CA SER A 324 23.96 5.83 31.10
C SER A 324 25.28 6.23 31.74
N GLY A 325 25.46 5.88 33.01
CA GLY A 325 26.70 6.14 33.74
C GLY A 325 27.93 5.47 33.09
N LEU A 326 27.79 4.27 32.54
CA LEU A 326 28.86 3.61 31.78
C LEU A 326 29.28 4.43 30.55
N ARG A 327 28.32 4.97 29.78
CA ARG A 327 28.61 5.80 28.61
C ARG A 327 29.27 7.12 29.00
N GLU A 328 28.82 7.76 30.07
CA GLU A 328 29.45 8.97 30.61
C GLU A 328 30.91 8.69 31.04
N ALA A 329 31.15 7.58 31.74
CA ALA A 329 32.48 7.16 32.16
C ALA A 329 33.42 6.85 30.97
N LEU A 330 32.90 6.23 29.90
CA LEU A 330 33.62 6.00 28.66
C LEU A 330 34.00 7.32 27.98
N VAL A 331 33.06 8.25 27.83
CA VAL A 331 33.33 9.56 27.21
C VAL A 331 34.34 10.37 28.03
N ALA A 332 34.30 10.27 29.36
CA ALA A 332 35.28 10.92 30.23
C ALA A 332 36.71 10.37 30.07
N GLY A 333 36.90 9.20 29.43
CA GLY A 333 38.22 8.63 29.13
C GLY A 333 38.99 8.09 30.34
N ASN A 334 38.32 7.92 31.49
CA ASN A 334 38.94 7.55 32.76
C ASN A 334 38.96 6.03 33.04
N LEU A 335 38.56 5.21 32.07
CA LEU A 335 38.45 3.76 32.24
C LEU A 335 39.73 3.03 31.79
N GLY A 336 40.10 1.99 32.52
CA GLY A 336 41.23 1.13 32.16
C GLY A 336 40.89 0.20 30.98
N LEU A 337 41.93 -0.29 30.30
CA LEU A 337 41.82 -1.13 29.10
C LEU A 337 40.90 -2.35 29.29
N ASN A 338 41.03 -3.07 30.42
CA ASN A 338 40.19 -4.24 30.71
C ASN A 338 38.69 -3.89 30.80
N ALA A 339 38.35 -2.74 31.38
CA ALA A 339 36.97 -2.28 31.47
C ALA A 339 36.44 -1.88 30.09
N ILE A 340 37.26 -1.28 29.23
CA ILE A 340 36.85 -0.90 27.88
C ILE A 340 36.60 -2.12 26.99
N VAL A 341 37.50 -3.11 27.03
CA VAL A 341 37.33 -4.36 26.26
C VAL A 341 36.09 -5.12 26.75
N LEU A 342 35.91 -5.22 28.07
CA LEU A 342 34.71 -5.85 28.63
C LEU A 342 33.44 -5.10 28.23
N ALA A 343 33.44 -3.76 28.27
CA ALA A 343 32.30 -2.96 27.82
C ALA A 343 31.99 -3.13 26.34
N LEU A 344 33.00 -3.18 25.47
CA LEU A 344 32.80 -3.43 24.04
C LEU A 344 32.15 -4.81 23.80
N VAL A 345 32.72 -5.87 24.39
CA VAL A 345 32.23 -7.24 24.20
C VAL A 345 30.84 -7.41 24.81
N LEU A 346 30.64 -6.94 26.03
CA LEU A 346 29.37 -7.07 26.74
C LEU A 346 28.27 -6.28 26.03
N GLN A 347 28.54 -5.04 25.60
CA GLN A 347 27.59 -4.24 24.82
C GLN A 347 27.21 -4.93 23.50
N PHE A 348 28.19 -5.45 22.77
CA PHE A 348 27.97 -6.16 21.51
C PHE A 348 27.05 -7.38 21.71
N VAL A 349 27.37 -8.25 22.68
CA VAL A 349 26.59 -9.48 22.95
C VAL A 349 25.19 -9.15 23.46
N LEU A 350 25.08 -8.26 24.46
CA LEU A 350 23.79 -7.90 25.05
C LEU A 350 22.83 -7.28 24.03
N THR A 351 23.34 -6.41 23.15
CA THR A 351 22.49 -5.80 22.13
C THR A 351 22.03 -6.81 21.08
N ILE A 352 22.87 -7.76 20.66
CA ILE A 352 22.45 -8.83 19.74
C ILE A 352 21.35 -9.68 20.40
N VAL A 353 21.54 -10.11 21.65
CA VAL A 353 20.55 -10.92 22.38
C VAL A 353 19.23 -10.17 22.53
N ALA A 354 19.28 -8.89 22.92
CA ALA A 354 18.09 -8.07 23.12
C ALA A 354 17.35 -7.75 21.79
N TYR A 355 18.07 -7.36 20.74
CA TYR A 355 17.44 -7.02 19.46
C TYR A 355 16.89 -8.25 18.75
N SER A 356 17.61 -9.36 18.78
CA SER A 356 17.21 -10.61 18.13
C SER A 356 15.96 -11.23 18.75
N SER A 357 15.64 -10.88 20.01
CA SER A 357 14.42 -11.36 20.67
C SER A 357 13.14 -10.71 20.15
N GLY A 358 13.24 -9.64 19.36
CA GLY A 358 12.09 -8.83 18.94
C GLY A 358 11.66 -7.81 20.00
N ALA A 359 12.50 -7.52 21.00
CA ALA A 359 12.21 -6.49 21.99
C ALA A 359 12.14 -5.10 21.33
N PRO A 360 11.36 -4.15 21.90
CA PRO A 360 11.32 -2.79 21.40
C PRO A 360 12.60 -2.05 21.83
N GLY A 361 13.31 -1.48 20.88
CA GLY A 361 14.55 -0.75 21.14
C GLY A 361 15.32 -0.40 19.87
N GLY A 362 16.11 0.66 19.95
CA GLY A 362 16.94 1.19 18.88
C GLY A 362 18.39 0.71 18.96
N LEU A 363 19.11 0.87 17.86
CA LEU A 363 20.53 0.48 17.72
C LEU A 363 21.49 1.67 17.88
N PHE A 364 20.98 2.89 17.98
CA PHE A 364 21.77 4.13 18.12
C PHE A 364 22.65 4.08 19.37
N ALA A 365 22.08 4.05 20.58
CA ALA A 365 22.88 4.08 21.80
C ALA A 365 23.94 2.97 21.89
N PRO A 366 23.63 1.68 21.58
CA PRO A 366 24.65 0.63 21.51
C PRO A 366 25.80 0.93 20.54
N SER A 367 25.50 1.42 19.33
CA SER A 367 26.54 1.76 18.34
C SER A 367 27.45 2.90 18.83
N LEU A 368 26.89 3.90 19.50
CA LEU A 368 27.66 4.98 20.12
C LEU A 368 28.54 4.45 21.25
N THR A 369 28.02 3.60 22.14
CA THR A 369 28.81 3.00 23.24
C THR A 369 29.95 2.13 22.72
N MET A 370 29.70 1.29 21.72
CA MET A 370 30.75 0.49 21.08
C MET A 370 31.80 1.39 20.40
N GLY A 371 31.35 2.47 19.75
CA GLY A 371 32.23 3.48 19.17
C GLY A 371 33.12 4.18 20.20
N ALA A 372 32.57 4.57 21.35
CA ALA A 372 33.35 5.14 22.45
C ALA A 372 34.43 4.18 22.92
N CYS A 373 34.09 2.89 23.11
CA CYS A 373 35.06 1.87 23.49
C CYS A 373 36.16 1.72 22.45
N LEU A 374 35.81 1.62 21.17
CA LEU A 374 36.78 1.46 20.08
C LEU A 374 37.69 2.68 19.94
N GLY A 375 37.13 3.89 20.09
CA GLY A 375 37.88 5.13 20.16
C GLY A 375 38.94 5.09 21.25
N LEU A 376 38.54 4.76 22.49
CA LEU A 376 39.48 4.63 23.61
C LEU A 376 40.56 3.58 23.36
N LEU A 377 40.24 2.43 22.74
CA LEU A 377 41.23 1.42 22.38
C LEU A 377 42.28 1.97 21.41
N VAL A 378 41.87 2.75 20.41
CA VAL A 378 42.81 3.41 19.50
C VAL A 378 43.60 4.51 20.20
N ALA A 379 42.99 5.25 21.14
CA ALA A 379 43.70 6.21 21.97
C ALA A 379 44.81 5.56 22.79
N PHE A 380 44.58 4.35 23.34
CA PHE A 380 45.64 3.58 24.00
C PHE A 380 46.78 3.24 23.04
N VAL A 381 46.47 2.88 21.79
CA VAL A 381 47.49 2.62 20.77
C VAL A 381 48.29 3.88 20.48
N GLU A 382 47.63 5.01 20.21
CA GLU A 382 48.30 6.30 19.97
C GLU A 382 49.19 6.69 21.16
N GLN A 383 48.71 6.53 22.39
CA GLN A 383 49.48 6.84 23.60
C GLN A 383 50.80 6.06 23.65
N GLN A 384 50.84 4.81 23.18
CA GLN A 384 52.06 4.01 23.13
C GLN A 384 53.06 4.49 22.08
N PHE A 385 52.59 5.00 20.93
CA PHE A 385 53.45 5.42 19.83
C PHE A 385 53.89 6.89 19.94
N CYS A 386 52.99 7.77 20.37
CA CYS A 386 53.17 9.22 20.36
C CYS A 386 53.40 9.81 21.78
N GLY A 387 53.21 9.00 22.84
CA GLY A 387 53.42 9.42 24.23
C GLY A 387 52.30 10.27 24.83
N SER A 388 51.41 10.82 24.00
CA SER A 388 50.20 11.55 24.41
C SER A 388 49.06 11.24 23.46
N ALA A 389 47.88 10.97 24.00
CA ALA A 389 46.65 10.78 23.23
C ALA A 389 45.51 11.52 23.92
N ASN A 390 44.59 12.08 23.14
CA ASN A 390 43.37 12.68 23.68
C ASN A 390 42.24 11.65 23.72
N SER A 391 42.19 10.85 24.80
CA SER A 391 41.20 9.78 24.98
C SER A 391 39.75 10.24 24.80
N VAL A 392 39.43 11.45 25.26
CA VAL A 392 38.09 12.04 25.14
C VAL A 392 37.74 12.31 23.67
N ALA A 393 38.66 12.91 22.92
CA ALA A 393 38.47 13.16 21.49
C ALA A 393 38.29 11.84 20.71
N PHE A 394 39.12 10.84 20.97
CA PHE A 394 39.01 9.53 20.32
C PHE A 394 37.72 8.80 20.66
N ALA A 395 37.27 8.84 21.91
CA ALA A 395 35.99 8.25 22.31
C ALA A 395 34.82 8.88 21.53
N ILE A 396 34.77 10.22 21.48
CA ILE A 396 33.74 10.99 20.78
C ILE A 396 33.77 10.73 19.27
N VAL A 397 34.96 10.73 18.67
CA VAL A 397 35.12 10.43 17.24
C VAL A 397 34.72 8.99 16.93
N GLY A 398 35.07 8.05 17.81
CA GLY A 398 34.71 6.64 17.68
C GLY A 398 33.21 6.40 17.75
N MET A 399 32.49 7.11 18.62
CA MET A 399 31.02 7.09 18.68
C MET A 399 30.41 7.39 17.30
N GLY A 400 30.83 8.49 16.68
CA GLY A 400 30.36 8.89 15.34
C GLY A 400 30.75 7.87 14.26
N ALA A 401 31.98 7.35 14.31
CA ALA A 401 32.50 6.43 13.32
C ALA A 401 31.76 5.08 13.29
N VAL A 402 31.48 4.47 14.45
CA VAL A 402 30.72 3.21 14.51
C VAL A 402 29.25 3.43 14.20
N PHE A 403 28.65 4.54 14.66
CA PHE A 403 27.29 4.87 14.26
C PHE A 403 27.16 5.05 12.74
N CYS A 404 28.10 5.74 12.10
CA CYS A 404 28.19 5.84 10.64
C CYS A 404 28.35 4.46 9.97
N ALA A 405 29.16 3.56 10.55
CA ALA A 405 29.33 2.19 10.07
C ALA A 405 28.08 1.31 10.20
N VAL A 406 27.15 1.65 11.07
CA VAL A 406 25.93 0.85 11.30
C VAL A 406 24.79 1.41 10.45
N ALA A 407 24.59 2.72 10.51
CA ALA A 407 23.46 3.41 9.89
C ALA A 407 23.77 4.03 8.51
N ARG A 408 25.01 4.00 8.01
CA ARG A 408 25.40 4.55 6.68
C ARG A 408 25.10 6.04 6.49
N VAL A 409 25.06 6.82 7.57
CA VAL A 409 24.73 8.26 7.56
C VAL A 409 25.92 9.14 7.97
N PRO A 410 26.89 9.42 7.08
CA PRO A 410 28.11 10.14 7.43
C PRO A 410 27.86 11.58 7.89
N MET A 411 27.01 12.37 7.23
CA MET A 411 26.78 13.76 7.63
C MET A 411 26.00 13.83 8.93
N THR A 412 24.98 12.99 9.08
CA THR A 412 24.19 12.89 10.30
C THR A 412 25.07 12.50 11.48
N ALA A 413 25.97 11.52 11.33
CA ALA A 413 26.88 11.11 12.40
C ALA A 413 27.79 12.25 12.86
N VAL A 414 28.39 13.00 11.93
CA VAL A 414 29.23 14.17 12.26
C VAL A 414 28.42 15.23 13.01
N VAL A 415 27.23 15.56 12.52
CA VAL A 415 26.40 16.63 13.09
C VAL A 415 25.79 16.24 14.44
N ILE A 416 25.38 14.99 14.64
CA ILE A 416 24.94 14.49 15.96
C ILE A 416 26.03 14.74 16.99
N ILE A 417 27.24 14.27 16.72
CA ILE A 417 28.33 14.37 17.68
C ILE A 417 28.75 15.83 17.89
N PHE A 418 28.80 16.64 16.82
CA PHE A 418 29.06 18.06 16.93
C PHE A 418 28.00 18.79 17.78
N GLU A 419 26.70 18.55 17.56
CA GLU A 419 25.64 19.23 18.33
C GLU A 419 25.63 18.80 19.80
N MET A 420 25.88 17.52 20.08
CA MET A 420 25.97 17.02 21.46
C MET A 420 27.19 17.53 22.22
N THR A 421 28.33 17.74 21.55
CA THR A 421 29.59 18.14 22.19
C THR A 421 29.82 19.65 22.14
N THR A 422 29.24 20.34 21.16
CA THR A 422 29.46 21.76 20.83
C THR A 422 30.92 22.12 20.56
N ASP A 423 31.78 21.13 20.28
CA ASP A 423 33.19 21.32 19.98
C ASP A 423 33.43 21.22 18.47
N PHE A 424 33.88 22.30 17.85
CA PHE A 424 34.15 22.31 16.42
C PHE A 424 35.44 21.56 16.06
N ASN A 425 36.36 21.37 17.01
CA ASN A 425 37.65 20.73 16.74
C ASN A 425 37.52 19.22 16.44
N VAL A 426 36.46 18.57 16.93
CA VAL A 426 36.20 17.14 16.62
C VAL A 426 35.61 16.92 15.23
N VAL A 427 35.10 17.96 14.56
CA VAL A 427 34.40 17.85 13.27
C VAL A 427 35.31 17.29 12.17
N LEU A 428 36.54 17.79 12.06
CA LEU A 428 37.47 17.34 11.02
C LEU A 428 37.90 15.86 11.23
N PRO A 429 38.34 15.44 12.43
CA PRO A 429 38.54 14.02 12.74
C PRO A 429 37.33 13.15 12.46
N LEU A 430 36.13 13.60 12.86
CA LEU A 430 34.88 12.90 12.61
C LEU A 430 34.62 12.71 11.11
N MET A 431 34.85 13.73 10.28
CA MET A 431 34.67 13.59 8.83
C MET A 431 35.61 12.54 8.24
N ILE A 432 36.89 12.54 8.63
CA ILE A 432 37.87 11.53 8.16
C ILE A 432 37.42 10.13 8.60
N CYS A 433 37.17 9.94 9.90
CA CYS A 433 36.78 8.65 10.46
C CYS A 433 35.47 8.13 9.87
N SER A 434 34.44 8.97 9.80
CA SER A 434 33.12 8.57 9.29
C SER A 434 33.16 8.18 7.82
N VAL A 435 33.90 8.91 6.98
CA VAL A 435 34.03 8.55 5.55
C VAL A 435 34.80 7.23 5.40
N VAL A 436 35.92 7.05 6.10
CA VAL A 436 36.69 5.79 6.04
C VAL A 436 35.84 4.63 6.56
N SER A 437 35.15 4.82 7.68
CA SER A 437 34.26 3.83 8.29
C SER A 437 33.13 3.43 7.36
N TYR A 438 32.47 4.41 6.73
CA TYR A 438 31.45 4.19 5.70
C TYR A 438 32.00 3.35 4.54
N LEU A 439 33.12 3.74 3.94
CA LEU A 439 33.69 3.04 2.78
C LEU A 439 34.08 1.59 3.10
N VAL A 440 34.64 1.35 4.29
CA VAL A 440 35.02 0.00 4.73
C VAL A 440 33.78 -0.85 4.98
N ALA A 441 32.80 -0.31 5.68
CA ALA A 441 31.59 -1.05 6.01
C ALA A 441 30.75 -1.35 4.76
N GLU A 442 30.60 -0.39 3.85
CA GLU A 442 29.89 -0.55 2.57
C GLU A 442 30.51 -1.66 1.70
N LYS A 443 31.83 -1.80 1.73
CA LYS A 443 32.53 -2.88 1.00
C LYS A 443 32.31 -4.26 1.63
N LEU A 444 32.13 -4.34 2.95
CA LEU A 444 32.01 -5.61 3.69
C LEU A 444 30.56 -6.09 3.80
N ASP A 445 29.63 -5.14 3.91
CA ASP A 445 28.21 -5.35 4.17
C ASP A 445 27.42 -4.15 3.60
N PRO A 446 27.00 -4.22 2.32
CA PRO A 446 26.33 -3.10 1.65
C PRO A 446 25.01 -2.70 2.32
N GLY A 447 24.67 -1.41 2.23
CA GLY A 447 23.41 -0.86 2.75
C GLY A 447 23.42 -0.56 4.25
N SER A 448 22.42 0.22 4.69
CA SER A 448 22.26 0.55 6.11
C SER A 448 21.64 -0.63 6.87
N ILE A 449 21.85 -0.69 8.19
CA ILE A 449 21.14 -1.68 9.02
C ILE A 449 19.62 -1.56 8.89
N TYR A 450 19.09 -0.35 8.63
CA TYR A 450 17.66 -0.13 8.52
C TYR A 450 17.11 -0.64 7.18
N ASP A 451 17.88 -0.56 6.11
CA ASP A 451 17.57 -1.19 4.82
C ASP A 451 17.62 -2.71 4.93
N GLN A 452 18.66 -3.26 5.56
CA GLN A 452 18.74 -4.70 5.79
C GLN A 452 17.59 -5.23 6.65
N LEU A 453 17.14 -4.46 7.65
CA LEU A 453 15.99 -4.82 8.47
C LEU A 453 14.66 -4.74 7.69
N LEU A 454 14.54 -3.80 6.75
CA LEU A 454 13.41 -3.74 5.81
C LEU A 454 13.38 -4.96 4.90
N GLU A 455 14.50 -5.28 4.27
CA GLU A 455 14.66 -6.44 3.39
C GLU A 455 14.42 -7.74 4.13
N TRP A 456 14.96 -7.87 5.35
CA TRP A 456 14.70 -9.03 6.21
C TRP A 456 13.21 -9.16 6.56
N GLY A 457 12.51 -8.04 6.69
CA GLY A 457 11.05 -7.96 6.84
C GLY A 457 10.26 -8.22 5.56
N GLY A 458 10.92 -8.45 4.42
CA GLY A 458 10.31 -8.72 3.13
C GLY A 458 9.99 -7.48 2.29
N ILE A 459 10.56 -6.31 2.61
CA ILE A 459 10.36 -5.05 1.89
C ILE A 459 11.67 -4.68 1.18
N ASP A 460 11.74 -4.89 -0.13
CA ASP A 460 12.93 -4.59 -0.94
C ASP A 460 13.03 -3.08 -1.26
N SER A 461 14.02 -2.41 -0.68
CA SER A 461 14.29 -0.97 -0.83
C SER A 461 14.64 -0.59 -2.29
N GLU A 462 15.57 -1.32 -2.92
CA GLU A 462 16.02 -1.08 -4.30
C GLU A 462 14.91 -1.29 -5.36
N SER A 463 13.97 -2.21 -5.08
CA SER A 463 12.85 -2.50 -5.99
C SER A 463 11.84 -1.34 -6.07
N LEU A 464 11.74 -0.55 -4.99
CA LEU A 464 10.80 0.57 -4.82
C LEU A 464 11.40 1.91 -5.24
N GLU A 465 12.73 2.11 -5.08
CA GLU A 465 13.40 3.29 -5.62
C GLU A 465 13.49 3.25 -7.16
N SER A 466 13.59 2.06 -7.74
CA SER A 466 13.69 1.83 -9.19
C SER A 466 12.34 1.69 -9.91
N LYS A 467 11.24 1.41 -9.19
CA LYS A 467 9.88 1.37 -9.76
C LYS A 467 8.97 2.38 -9.06
N PRO A 468 8.56 3.45 -9.74
CA PRO A 468 7.62 4.39 -9.16
C PRO A 468 6.33 3.69 -8.72
N SER A 469 5.88 3.93 -7.49
CA SER A 469 4.56 3.50 -7.04
C SER A 469 3.49 4.13 -7.95
N ILE A 470 2.56 3.30 -8.41
CA ILE A 470 1.47 3.68 -9.32
C ILE A 470 0.57 4.74 -8.72
N MET A 471 0.44 4.73 -7.40
CA MET A 471 -0.23 5.79 -6.67
C MET A 471 0.36 7.17 -7.00
N THR A 472 1.66 7.23 -7.30
CA THR A 472 2.39 8.46 -7.64
C THR A 472 2.65 8.67 -9.13
N THR A 473 2.66 7.63 -9.96
CA THR A 473 2.95 7.76 -11.40
C THR A 473 1.75 7.71 -12.31
N MET A 474 0.68 7.01 -11.94
CA MET A 474 -0.54 7.04 -12.71
C MET A 474 -1.35 8.28 -12.34
N THR A 475 -1.98 8.88 -13.33
CA THR A 475 -2.83 10.06 -13.15
C THR A 475 -4.31 9.68 -13.22
N ALA A 476 -5.17 10.54 -12.66
CA ALA A 476 -6.61 10.38 -12.74
C ALA A 476 -7.08 10.26 -14.20
N GLY A 477 -6.47 11.05 -15.10
CA GLY A 477 -6.76 11.01 -16.54
C GLY A 477 -6.47 9.66 -17.21
N GLN A 478 -5.52 8.87 -16.69
CA GLN A 478 -5.18 7.57 -17.26
C GLN A 478 -6.14 6.44 -16.89
N ILE A 479 -6.83 6.57 -15.74
CA ILE A 479 -7.74 5.52 -15.25
C ILE A 479 -9.21 5.91 -15.37
N MET A 480 -9.51 7.18 -15.61
CA MET A 480 -10.88 7.69 -15.67
C MET A 480 -11.71 6.97 -16.73
N LYS A 481 -13.00 6.84 -16.44
CA LYS A 481 -13.98 6.35 -17.39
C LYS A 481 -14.53 7.51 -18.21
N HIS A 482 -14.62 7.27 -19.51
CA HIS A 482 -15.23 8.15 -20.51
C HIS A 482 -15.91 7.28 -21.59
N PRO A 483 -16.99 7.74 -22.23
CA PRO A 483 -17.74 8.97 -21.94
C PRO A 483 -18.54 8.88 -20.62
N VAL A 484 -18.82 10.03 -19.99
CA VAL A 484 -19.57 10.11 -18.72
C VAL A 484 -21.02 10.48 -19.00
N GLU A 485 -21.97 9.76 -18.42
CA GLU A 485 -23.38 10.15 -18.43
C GLU A 485 -23.59 11.36 -17.52
N THR A 486 -24.27 12.39 -18.01
CA THR A 486 -24.46 13.68 -17.30
C THR A 486 -25.91 14.12 -17.30
N ILE A 487 -26.23 15.03 -16.40
CA ILE A 487 -27.54 15.71 -16.31
C ILE A 487 -27.35 17.20 -16.64
N GLU A 488 -28.27 17.79 -17.40
CA GLU A 488 -28.27 19.25 -17.61
C GLU A 488 -28.80 19.98 -16.38
N GLU A 489 -28.22 21.13 -16.03
CA GLU A 489 -28.59 21.93 -14.85
C GLU A 489 -30.10 22.27 -14.78
N LEU A 490 -30.74 22.46 -15.93
CA LEU A 490 -32.16 22.81 -16.05
C LEU A 490 -33.06 21.59 -16.33
N ALA A 491 -32.54 20.36 -16.27
CA ALA A 491 -33.34 19.15 -16.47
C ALA A 491 -34.43 19.02 -15.40
N SER A 492 -35.65 18.65 -15.81
CA SER A 492 -36.78 18.51 -14.89
C SER A 492 -36.69 17.25 -14.03
N LEU A 493 -37.33 17.23 -12.87
CA LEU A 493 -37.38 16.07 -11.99
C LEU A 493 -37.86 14.79 -12.69
N ALA A 494 -38.79 14.89 -13.64
CA ALA A 494 -39.25 13.76 -14.44
C ALA A 494 -38.15 13.20 -15.35
N GLN A 495 -37.38 14.07 -16.01
CA GLN A 495 -36.23 13.67 -16.83
C GLN A 495 -35.14 13.01 -15.97
N ILE A 496 -34.84 13.61 -14.81
CA ILE A 496 -33.86 13.06 -13.86
C ILE A 496 -34.29 11.65 -13.42
N ARG A 497 -35.54 11.47 -12.96
CA ARG A 497 -36.06 10.15 -12.56
C ARG A 497 -36.01 9.14 -13.71
N SER A 498 -36.35 9.55 -14.93
CA SER A 498 -36.27 8.67 -16.09
C SER A 498 -34.84 8.24 -16.40
N GLN A 499 -33.85 9.12 -16.22
CA GLN A 499 -32.45 8.81 -16.45
C GLN A 499 -31.92 7.84 -15.39
N PHE A 500 -32.27 8.02 -14.11
CA PHE A 500 -31.95 7.05 -13.06
C PHE A 500 -32.62 5.68 -13.26
N ALA A 501 -33.81 5.63 -13.87
CA ALA A 501 -34.52 4.37 -14.13
C ALA A 501 -33.89 3.54 -15.26
N VAL A 502 -33.22 4.21 -16.21
CA VAL A 502 -32.63 3.56 -17.40
C VAL A 502 -31.12 3.34 -17.25
N SER A 503 -30.44 4.22 -16.52
CA SER A 503 -28.99 4.15 -16.34
C SER A 503 -28.59 3.11 -15.28
N ARG A 504 -27.37 2.59 -15.42
CA ARG A 504 -26.74 1.69 -14.43
C ARG A 504 -26.00 2.45 -13.33
N HIS A 505 -25.97 3.79 -13.40
CA HIS A 505 -25.22 4.64 -12.50
C HIS A 505 -26.12 5.28 -11.44
N HIS A 506 -25.71 5.22 -10.18
CA HIS A 506 -26.44 5.79 -9.04
C HIS A 506 -26.10 7.26 -8.77
N GLY A 507 -25.63 8.00 -9.78
CA GLY A 507 -25.41 9.43 -9.67
C GLY A 507 -24.51 10.00 -10.75
N PHE A 508 -24.79 11.26 -11.09
CA PHE A 508 -24.39 11.90 -12.33
C PHE A 508 -23.80 13.28 -12.06
N PRO A 509 -22.77 13.70 -12.81
CA PRO A 509 -22.36 15.09 -12.89
C PRO A 509 -23.46 15.93 -13.53
N VAL A 510 -23.69 17.11 -12.96
CA VAL A 510 -24.59 18.12 -13.51
C VAL A 510 -23.76 19.17 -14.23
N LEU A 511 -24.10 19.44 -15.49
CA LEU A 511 -23.40 20.37 -16.36
C LEU A 511 -24.23 21.62 -16.64
N ASP A 512 -23.56 22.77 -16.71
CA ASP A 512 -24.14 24.01 -17.24
C ASP A 512 -24.20 24.01 -18.78
N GLN A 513 -24.71 25.11 -19.36
CA GLN A 513 -24.80 25.29 -20.81
C GLN A 513 -23.44 25.34 -21.52
N GLU A 514 -22.36 25.65 -20.79
CA GLU A 514 -20.98 25.74 -21.30
C GLU A 514 -20.20 24.41 -21.13
N LYS A 515 -20.87 23.36 -20.62
CA LYS A 515 -20.32 22.04 -20.27
C LYS A 515 -19.32 22.04 -19.11
N ASN A 516 -19.37 23.05 -18.25
CA ASN A 516 -18.66 23.03 -16.99
C ASN A 516 -19.45 22.25 -15.95
N ILE A 517 -18.75 21.59 -15.02
CA ILE A 517 -19.40 20.89 -13.93
C ILE A 517 -19.87 21.87 -12.85
N VAL A 518 -21.16 21.85 -12.56
CA VAL A 518 -21.80 22.73 -11.55
C VAL A 518 -22.30 21.98 -10.32
N GLY A 519 -22.53 20.66 -10.46
CA GLY A 519 -23.07 19.84 -9.39
C GLY A 519 -22.83 18.35 -9.56
N MET A 520 -23.18 17.59 -8.52
CA MET A 520 -23.36 16.14 -8.57
C MET A 520 -24.73 15.80 -8.02
N LEU A 521 -25.42 14.85 -8.64
CA LEU A 521 -26.75 14.43 -8.23
C LEU A 521 -26.79 12.92 -8.09
N THR A 522 -27.11 12.42 -6.90
CA THR A 522 -27.16 10.98 -6.58
C THR A 522 -28.58 10.52 -6.28
N GLU A 523 -28.79 9.21 -6.29
CA GLU A 523 -30.09 8.62 -5.95
C GLU A 523 -30.50 8.95 -4.51
N HIS A 524 -29.52 9.03 -3.60
CA HIS A 524 -29.76 9.46 -2.22
C HIS A 524 -30.26 10.91 -2.14
N ASP A 525 -29.75 11.81 -2.98
CA ASP A 525 -30.18 13.21 -3.02
C ASP A 525 -31.63 13.32 -3.49
N LEU A 526 -32.04 12.50 -4.46
CA LEU A 526 -33.42 12.40 -4.92
C LEU A 526 -34.37 11.90 -3.82
N LEU A 527 -33.94 10.92 -3.01
CA LEU A 527 -34.74 10.37 -1.91
C LEU A 527 -34.84 11.33 -0.71
N THR A 528 -33.80 12.12 -0.49
CA THR A 528 -33.71 13.04 0.66
C THR A 528 -34.35 14.40 0.37
N PHE A 529 -34.50 14.75 -0.91
CA PHE A 529 -35.13 15.99 -1.33
C PHE A 529 -36.60 16.04 -0.89
N LYS A 530 -36.92 16.99 0.00
CA LYS A 530 -38.29 17.24 0.43
C LYS A 530 -38.99 18.07 -0.64
N GLN A 531 -39.97 17.47 -1.31
CA GLN A 531 -40.95 18.20 -2.10
C GLN A 531 -41.71 19.15 -1.17
N GLU A 532 -41.36 20.43 -1.21
CA GLU A 532 -42.28 21.49 -0.80
C GLU A 532 -43.45 21.56 -1.81
N GLN A 533 -44.50 22.33 -1.54
CA GLN A 533 -45.77 22.39 -2.31
C GLN A 533 -45.65 22.83 -3.79
N GLU A 534 -44.47 22.70 -4.41
CA GLU A 534 -44.20 22.94 -5.81
C GLU A 534 -44.60 21.75 -6.68
N GLN A 535 -45.15 22.04 -7.86
CA GLN A 535 -45.46 21.03 -8.85
C GLN A 535 -44.15 20.45 -9.42
N GLU A 536 -44.12 19.13 -9.67
CA GLU A 536 -42.94 18.40 -10.15
C GLU A 536 -42.28 18.99 -11.42
N GLU A 537 -43.06 19.68 -12.25
CA GLU A 537 -42.59 20.34 -13.48
C GLU A 537 -41.63 21.51 -13.24
N TYR A 538 -41.63 22.15 -12.06
CA TYR A 538 -40.79 23.30 -11.76
C TYR A 538 -39.51 22.96 -10.99
N ILE A 539 -39.34 21.69 -10.61
CA ILE A 539 -38.15 21.24 -9.87
C ILE A 539 -37.09 20.82 -10.89
N THR A 540 -35.96 21.54 -10.91
CA THR A 540 -34.82 21.28 -11.80
C THR A 540 -33.65 20.63 -11.07
N ALA A 541 -32.71 20.06 -11.84
CA ALA A 541 -31.48 19.47 -11.30
C ALA A 541 -30.69 20.44 -10.41
N GLN A 542 -30.63 21.72 -10.79
CA GLN A 542 -29.98 22.78 -10.01
C GLN A 542 -30.46 22.87 -8.55
N LYS A 543 -31.74 22.57 -8.31
CA LYS A 543 -32.36 22.68 -6.97
C LYS A 543 -32.11 21.46 -6.09
N ILE A 544 -31.80 20.30 -6.69
CA ILE A 544 -31.62 19.02 -6.00
C ILE A 544 -30.14 18.66 -5.85
N MET A 545 -29.30 19.06 -6.80
CA MET A 545 -27.90 18.67 -6.85
C MET A 545 -27.11 19.15 -5.64
N VAL A 546 -26.03 18.44 -5.32
CA VAL A 546 -24.98 18.94 -4.45
C VAL A 546 -24.11 19.90 -5.29
N PRO A 547 -24.13 21.22 -5.01
CA PRO A 547 -23.38 22.19 -5.79
C PRO A 547 -21.88 22.11 -5.48
N ASN A 548 -21.04 22.54 -6.42
CA ASN A 548 -19.58 22.59 -6.29
C ASN A 548 -18.97 21.23 -5.85
N PRO A 549 -19.12 20.18 -6.67
CA PRO A 549 -18.64 18.86 -6.31
C PRO A 549 -17.12 18.84 -6.18
N VAL A 550 -16.61 17.95 -5.33
CA VAL A 550 -15.18 17.67 -5.24
C VAL A 550 -14.72 17.07 -6.57
N THR A 551 -13.75 17.70 -7.22
CA THR A 551 -13.19 17.31 -8.52
C THR A 551 -11.70 17.03 -8.41
N ILE A 552 -11.14 16.36 -9.42
CA ILE A 552 -9.71 16.12 -9.57
C ILE A 552 -9.28 16.50 -10.98
N ASP A 553 -8.09 17.09 -11.14
CA ASP A 553 -7.54 17.39 -12.46
C ASP A 553 -6.95 16.12 -13.11
N ALA A 554 -7.03 16.02 -14.44
CA ALA A 554 -6.56 14.86 -15.19
C ALA A 554 -5.06 14.54 -14.99
N GLU A 555 -4.23 15.54 -14.66
CA GLU A 555 -2.80 15.36 -14.41
C GLU A 555 -2.48 14.94 -12.96
N GLN A 556 -3.45 15.02 -12.05
CA GLN A 556 -3.23 14.68 -10.63
C GLN A 556 -3.11 13.18 -10.42
N SER A 557 -2.34 12.79 -9.40
CA SER A 557 -1.98 11.39 -9.14
C SER A 557 -3.11 10.56 -8.52
N LEU A 558 -3.07 9.24 -8.68
CA LEU A 558 -4.05 8.34 -8.04
C LEU A 558 -4.06 8.46 -6.52
N ALA A 559 -2.90 8.72 -5.90
CA ALA A 559 -2.80 8.97 -4.46
C ALA A 559 -3.70 10.13 -4.03
N GLU A 560 -3.75 11.20 -4.84
CA GLU A 560 -4.63 12.35 -4.58
C GLU A 560 -6.10 11.98 -4.71
N ALA A 561 -6.46 11.12 -5.68
CA ALA A 561 -7.82 10.59 -5.80
C ALA A 561 -8.25 9.77 -4.56
N VAL A 562 -7.40 8.86 -4.08
CA VAL A 562 -7.64 8.08 -2.85
C VAL A 562 -7.87 8.99 -1.65
N LEU A 563 -7.07 10.05 -1.54
CA LEU A 563 -7.20 11.01 -0.46
C LEU A 563 -8.56 11.72 -0.48
N LEU A 564 -9.00 12.17 -1.66
CA LEU A 564 -10.31 12.81 -1.83
C LEU A 564 -11.43 11.83 -1.46
N PHE A 565 -11.34 10.57 -1.86
CA PHE A 565 -12.30 9.54 -1.46
C PHE A 565 -12.36 9.37 0.06
N ASP A 566 -11.22 9.33 0.75
CA ASP A 566 -11.16 9.09 2.19
C ASP A 566 -11.53 10.30 3.04
N ASN A 567 -11.15 11.51 2.61
CA ASN A 567 -11.41 12.76 3.32
C ASN A 567 -12.88 13.18 3.23
N TYR A 568 -13.47 13.04 2.04
CA TYR A 568 -14.85 13.46 1.80
C TYR A 568 -15.86 12.32 1.91
N LYS A 569 -15.39 11.08 2.17
CA LYS A 569 -16.22 9.86 2.26
C LYS A 569 -17.11 9.67 1.02
N ILE A 570 -16.55 9.99 -0.15
CA ILE A 570 -17.19 9.85 -1.45
C ILE A 570 -16.66 8.59 -2.17
N SER A 571 -17.43 8.09 -3.13
CA SER A 571 -17.13 6.89 -3.91
C SER A 571 -16.74 7.16 -5.37
N ARG A 572 -17.01 8.38 -5.86
CA ARG A 572 -16.76 8.84 -7.23
C ARG A 572 -16.32 10.31 -7.23
N ILE A 573 -15.38 10.63 -8.12
CA ILE A 573 -14.83 11.99 -8.29
C ILE A 573 -14.84 12.31 -9.79
N PRO A 574 -15.51 13.39 -10.22
CA PRO A 574 -15.41 13.87 -11.59
C PRO A 574 -14.00 14.39 -11.89
N VAL A 575 -13.45 13.99 -13.03
CA VAL A 575 -12.17 14.44 -13.54
C VAL A 575 -12.40 15.62 -14.47
N VAL A 576 -11.68 16.71 -14.22
CA VAL A 576 -11.82 17.96 -14.96
C VAL A 576 -10.52 18.40 -15.61
N GLU A 577 -10.63 19.12 -16.73
CA GLU A 577 -9.56 19.91 -17.33
C GLU A 577 -10.09 21.31 -17.57
N ASN A 578 -9.44 22.33 -16.98
CA ASN A 578 -9.88 23.74 -17.10
C ASN A 578 -11.38 23.96 -16.78
N GLY A 579 -11.92 23.23 -15.80
CA GLY A 579 -13.34 23.31 -15.37
C GLY A 579 -14.32 22.48 -16.20
N ARG A 580 -13.89 21.86 -17.29
CA ARG A 580 -14.72 20.96 -18.11
C ARG A 580 -14.59 19.52 -17.65
N LEU A 581 -15.71 18.80 -17.63
CA LEU A 581 -15.73 17.38 -17.33
C LEU A 581 -15.07 16.57 -18.46
N VAL A 582 -14.02 15.82 -18.14
CA VAL A 582 -13.31 14.93 -19.09
C VAL A 582 -13.46 13.44 -18.74
N GLY A 583 -13.81 13.12 -17.49
CA GLY A 583 -14.04 11.74 -17.07
C GLY A 583 -14.58 11.63 -15.66
N ILE A 584 -14.71 10.40 -15.16
CA ILE A 584 -15.03 10.13 -13.76
C ILE A 584 -14.15 8.98 -13.25
N VAL A 585 -13.69 9.08 -12.00
CA VAL A 585 -12.91 8.03 -11.33
C VAL A 585 -13.67 7.56 -10.11
N THR A 586 -13.73 6.25 -9.90
CA THR A 586 -14.31 5.62 -8.72
C THR A 586 -13.26 4.94 -7.85
N ARG A 587 -13.62 4.62 -6.59
CA ARG A 587 -12.75 3.79 -5.73
C ARG A 587 -12.42 2.43 -6.36
N GLU A 588 -13.35 1.86 -7.10
CA GLU A 588 -13.16 0.58 -7.80
C GLU A 588 -12.15 0.71 -8.95
N ASP A 589 -12.16 1.83 -9.68
CA ASP A 589 -11.18 2.08 -10.74
C ASP A 589 -9.75 2.16 -10.17
N VAL A 590 -9.59 2.83 -9.02
CA VAL A 590 -8.29 2.90 -8.34
C VAL A 590 -7.85 1.53 -7.82
N ALA A 591 -8.74 0.78 -7.17
CA ALA A 591 -8.44 -0.57 -6.69
C ALA A 591 -8.10 -1.54 -7.84
N THR A 592 -8.76 -1.38 -8.98
CA THR A 592 -8.48 -2.15 -10.20
C THR A 592 -7.10 -1.78 -10.77
N ALA A 593 -6.79 -0.48 -10.83
CA ALA A 593 -5.47 -0.02 -11.25
C ALA A 593 -4.36 -0.56 -10.33
N GLU A 594 -4.53 -0.50 -9.01
CA GLU A 594 -3.57 -0.99 -8.03
C GLU A 594 -3.34 -2.52 -8.13
N SER A 595 -4.44 -3.29 -8.22
CA SER A 595 -4.37 -4.76 -8.35
C SER A 595 -3.73 -5.24 -9.64
N SER A 596 -3.85 -4.48 -10.73
CA SER A 596 -3.30 -4.85 -12.04
C SER A 596 -1.76 -4.89 -12.09
N THR A 597 -1.09 -4.40 -11.03
CA THR A 597 0.32 -4.03 -11.06
C THR A 597 1.16 -4.46 -9.88
N LEU A 598 0.56 -4.98 -8.81
CA LEU A 598 1.30 -5.65 -7.74
C LEU A 598 1.98 -6.93 -8.30
N PRO A 599 3.26 -7.21 -7.98
CA PRO A 599 3.87 -8.50 -8.25
C PRO A 599 3.11 -9.55 -7.41
N GLY A 600 2.25 -10.33 -8.07
CA GLY A 600 1.31 -11.27 -7.42
C GLY A 600 -0.13 -10.77 -7.28
N GLY A 601 -0.45 -9.50 -7.58
CA GLY A 601 -1.82 -8.98 -7.64
C GLY A 601 -2.56 -9.28 -8.95
N ALA A 602 -1.79 -9.63 -10.00
CA ALA A 602 -2.33 -10.21 -11.22
C ALA A 602 -2.95 -11.61 -11.03
N ASP A 603 -3.02 -12.12 -9.78
CA ASP A 603 -3.44 -13.50 -9.46
C ASP A 603 -4.76 -13.58 -8.64
N LYS A 604 -5.50 -12.47 -8.48
CA LYS A 604 -6.85 -12.51 -7.83
C LYS A 604 -8.00 -12.03 -8.72
N SER A 605 -7.76 -11.23 -9.76
CA SER A 605 -8.79 -10.84 -10.73
C SER A 605 -8.52 -11.36 -12.16
N ARG A 606 -7.34 -11.93 -12.41
CA ARG A 606 -7.08 -12.77 -13.59
C ARG A 606 -7.00 -14.22 -13.14
N ARG A 607 -8.03 -14.97 -13.56
CA ARG A 607 -7.99 -16.37 -14.00
C ARG A 607 -6.81 -17.15 -13.44
N ASP A 608 -7.11 -18.00 -12.46
CA ASP A 608 -6.30 -19.13 -11.99
C ASP A 608 -5.33 -19.63 -13.10
N PRO A 609 -4.01 -19.36 -12.99
CA PRO A 609 -3.01 -19.77 -13.99
C PRO A 609 -2.87 -21.30 -14.10
N LYS A 610 -3.66 -22.07 -13.35
CA LYS A 610 -3.74 -23.53 -13.41
C LYS A 610 -4.77 -24.06 -14.41
N VAL A 611 -5.52 -23.22 -15.13
CA VAL A 611 -6.48 -23.70 -16.14
C VAL A 611 -6.34 -22.94 -17.47
N ALA A 612 -5.22 -23.13 -18.17
CA ALA A 612 -5.05 -22.69 -19.55
C ALA A 612 -5.84 -23.62 -20.51
N SER A 613 -6.52 -23.03 -21.51
CA SER A 613 -7.04 -23.80 -22.65
C SER A 613 -5.94 -23.91 -23.72
N PHE A 614 -5.65 -25.12 -24.21
CA PHE A 614 -4.60 -25.35 -25.22
C PHE A 614 -5.21 -25.64 -26.58
N VAL A 615 -4.82 -24.90 -27.62
CA VAL A 615 -5.25 -25.18 -29.00
C VAL A 615 -4.57 -26.44 -29.50
N THR A 616 -5.37 -27.46 -29.83
CA THR A 616 -4.89 -28.74 -30.37
C THR A 616 -5.00 -28.79 -31.90
N TYR A 617 -6.00 -28.13 -32.46
CA TYR A 617 -6.21 -28.02 -33.90
C TYR A 617 -6.87 -26.69 -34.23
N GLU A 618 -6.51 -26.07 -35.37
CA GLU A 618 -7.15 -24.85 -35.84
C GLU A 618 -7.10 -24.75 -37.38
N THR A 619 -8.24 -24.46 -38.01
CA THR A 619 -8.31 -24.05 -39.42
C THR A 619 -8.83 -22.62 -39.54
N ARG A 620 -8.25 -21.87 -40.48
CA ARG A 620 -8.68 -20.51 -40.78
C ARG A 620 -8.88 -20.32 -42.29
N ALA A 621 -10.04 -19.81 -42.66
CA ALA A 621 -10.29 -19.30 -44.01
C ALA A 621 -9.85 -17.82 -44.12
N LEU A 622 -9.59 -17.37 -45.35
CA LEU A 622 -9.40 -15.96 -45.66
C LEU A 622 -10.77 -15.28 -45.51
N SER A 623 -10.87 -14.34 -44.57
CA SER A 623 -12.12 -13.66 -44.24
C SER A 623 -12.11 -12.21 -44.71
N GLU A 624 -13.26 -11.76 -45.21
CA GLU A 624 -13.57 -10.35 -45.48
C GLU A 624 -14.34 -9.68 -44.33
N SER A 625 -14.84 -10.45 -43.35
CA SER A 625 -15.66 -9.96 -42.24
C SER A 625 -14.85 -9.73 -40.97
N LYS A 626 -15.19 -8.66 -40.23
CA LYS A 626 -14.58 -8.33 -38.92
C LYS A 626 -15.32 -8.95 -37.74
N SER A 627 -16.44 -9.63 -37.94
CA SER A 627 -17.33 -10.10 -36.86
C SER A 627 -17.69 -11.58 -37.06
N ARG A 628 -17.86 -12.32 -35.96
CA ARG A 628 -18.04 -13.78 -35.99
C ARG A 628 -19.20 -14.27 -35.12
N VAL A 629 -19.80 -15.38 -35.54
CA VAL A 629 -20.71 -16.20 -34.72
C VAL A 629 -19.95 -17.42 -34.23
N LEU A 630 -19.76 -17.53 -32.92
CA LEU A 630 -19.12 -18.68 -32.27
C LEU A 630 -20.14 -19.81 -32.09
N VAL A 631 -19.80 -21.04 -32.45
CA VAL A 631 -20.61 -22.25 -32.26
C VAL A 631 -19.81 -23.26 -31.46
N ILE A 632 -20.36 -23.74 -30.35
CA ILE A 632 -19.75 -24.80 -29.54
C ILE A 632 -20.23 -26.15 -30.07
N LEU A 633 -19.30 -26.92 -30.62
CA LEU A 633 -19.51 -28.29 -31.10
C LEU A 633 -19.45 -29.25 -29.91
N GLN A 634 -20.56 -29.93 -29.60
CA GLN A 634 -20.65 -30.97 -28.57
C GLN A 634 -20.79 -32.37 -29.19
N GLU A 635 -20.47 -33.41 -28.41
CA GLU A 635 -20.58 -34.83 -28.80
C GLU A 635 -22.05 -35.30 -28.73
N ASP A 636 -22.85 -34.93 -29.72
CA ASP A 636 -24.28 -35.30 -29.83
C ASP A 636 -24.60 -36.17 -31.06
N SER A 637 -25.86 -36.60 -31.18
CA SER A 637 -26.39 -37.22 -32.40
C SER A 637 -26.07 -36.38 -33.64
N GLU A 638 -25.77 -37.04 -34.76
CA GLU A 638 -25.38 -36.38 -36.03
C GLU A 638 -26.43 -35.36 -36.52
N ILE A 639 -27.71 -35.67 -36.30
CA ILE A 639 -28.85 -34.81 -36.68
C ILE A 639 -28.85 -33.50 -35.88
N ASN A 640 -28.56 -33.58 -34.57
CA ASN A 640 -28.53 -32.40 -33.70
C ASN A 640 -27.36 -31.48 -34.04
N ARG A 641 -26.18 -32.08 -34.30
CA ARG A 641 -24.97 -31.34 -34.69
C ARG A 641 -25.15 -30.57 -35.99
N ARG A 642 -25.69 -31.23 -37.03
CA ARG A 642 -25.93 -30.59 -38.33
C ARG A 642 -26.95 -29.46 -38.24
N SER A 643 -27.96 -29.60 -37.38
CA SER A 643 -28.99 -28.58 -37.15
C SER A 643 -28.43 -27.34 -36.44
N LEU A 644 -27.59 -27.53 -35.42
CA LEU A 644 -26.97 -26.42 -34.68
C LEU A 644 -26.00 -25.60 -35.55
N VAL A 645 -25.15 -26.29 -36.31
CA VAL A 645 -24.22 -25.60 -37.23
C VAL A 645 -24.99 -24.90 -38.35
N SER A 646 -26.04 -25.53 -38.89
CA SER A 646 -26.91 -24.90 -39.90
C SER A 646 -27.57 -23.62 -39.36
N LEU A 647 -28.03 -23.62 -38.11
CA LEU A 647 -28.64 -22.45 -37.47
C LEU A 647 -27.67 -21.28 -37.40
N ALA A 648 -26.48 -21.55 -36.87
CA ALA A 648 -25.44 -20.54 -36.75
C ALA A 648 -24.95 -20.04 -38.12
N ALA A 649 -24.82 -20.93 -39.11
CA ALA A 649 -24.44 -20.57 -40.46
C ALA A 649 -25.50 -19.69 -41.15
N ILE A 650 -26.79 -19.97 -40.97
CA ILE A 650 -27.87 -19.11 -41.51
C ILE A 650 -27.83 -17.72 -40.85
N ILE A 651 -27.62 -17.65 -39.54
CA ILE A 651 -27.47 -16.38 -38.81
C ILE A 651 -26.26 -15.60 -39.32
N ALA A 652 -25.11 -16.27 -39.43
CA ALA A 652 -23.87 -15.69 -39.93
C ALA A 652 -24.03 -15.15 -41.36
N LYS A 653 -24.66 -15.94 -42.25
CA LYS A 653 -24.96 -15.52 -43.63
C LYS A 653 -25.84 -14.28 -43.69
N LYS A 654 -26.90 -14.23 -42.87
CA LYS A 654 -27.85 -13.11 -42.87
C LYS A 654 -27.23 -11.82 -42.33
N LYS A 655 -26.25 -11.93 -41.41
CA LYS A 655 -25.52 -10.79 -40.83
C LYS A 655 -24.19 -10.47 -41.51
N ALA A 656 -23.79 -11.22 -42.54
CA ALA A 656 -22.46 -11.14 -43.16
C ALA A 656 -21.29 -11.32 -42.16
N PHE A 657 -21.46 -12.26 -41.21
CA PHE A 657 -20.45 -12.66 -40.24
C PHE A 657 -19.79 -13.98 -40.66
N ASP A 658 -18.57 -14.22 -40.16
CA ASP A 658 -17.96 -15.55 -40.29
C ASP A 658 -18.48 -16.50 -39.22
N LEU A 659 -18.36 -17.80 -39.50
CA LEU A 659 -18.66 -18.86 -38.56
C LEU A 659 -17.38 -19.31 -37.85
N GLU A 660 -17.38 -19.33 -36.51
CA GLU A 660 -16.29 -19.81 -35.68
C GLU A 660 -16.75 -21.06 -34.92
N CYS A 661 -16.28 -22.25 -35.27
CA CYS A 661 -16.65 -23.50 -34.63
C CYS A 661 -15.59 -23.92 -33.60
N LEU A 662 -15.97 -24.07 -32.33
CA LEU A 662 -15.11 -24.51 -31.23
C LEU A 662 -15.56 -25.87 -30.73
N HIS A 663 -14.65 -26.83 -30.70
CA HIS A 663 -14.81 -28.07 -29.93
C HIS A 663 -13.88 -28.05 -28.70
N VAL A 664 -14.41 -28.36 -27.51
CA VAL A 664 -13.64 -28.42 -26.27
C VAL A 664 -13.57 -29.85 -25.76
N GLN A 665 -12.36 -30.36 -25.58
CA GLN A 665 -12.09 -31.68 -25.03
C GLN A 665 -11.46 -31.58 -23.64
N ALA A 666 -11.83 -32.50 -22.75
CA ALA A 666 -11.26 -32.57 -21.39
C ALA A 666 -10.02 -33.48 -21.30
N ASN A 667 -9.76 -34.34 -22.32
CA ASN A 667 -8.69 -35.33 -22.28
C ASN A 667 -8.13 -35.59 -23.70
N THR A 668 -6.85 -35.97 -23.80
CA THR A 668 -6.09 -36.09 -25.06
C THR A 668 -6.23 -37.43 -25.80
N LYS A 669 -7.13 -38.32 -25.35
CA LYS A 669 -7.15 -39.74 -25.78
C LYS A 669 -8.11 -40.10 -26.94
N SER A 670 -8.93 -39.17 -27.47
CA SER A 670 -9.85 -39.45 -28.58
C SER A 670 -9.45 -38.72 -29.87
N ASP A 671 -8.64 -39.34 -30.73
CA ASP A 671 -8.09 -38.64 -31.91
C ASP A 671 -9.02 -38.67 -33.15
N ASN A 672 -10.04 -39.54 -33.16
CA ASN A 672 -10.87 -39.79 -34.35
C ASN A 672 -12.20 -39.02 -34.39
N ASP A 673 -12.84 -38.73 -33.24
CA ASP A 673 -14.19 -38.14 -33.22
C ASP A 673 -14.19 -36.62 -33.51
N HIS A 674 -13.11 -35.91 -33.16
CA HIS A 674 -13.02 -34.46 -33.34
C HIS A 674 -12.85 -34.03 -34.81
N ARG A 675 -12.19 -34.86 -35.63
CA ARG A 675 -12.05 -34.60 -37.08
C ARG A 675 -13.38 -34.69 -37.80
N LEU A 676 -14.23 -35.65 -37.41
CA LEU A 676 -15.57 -35.79 -37.98
C LEU A 676 -16.43 -34.56 -37.67
N LEU A 677 -16.38 -34.06 -36.43
CA LEU A 677 -17.08 -32.85 -35.98
C LEU A 677 -16.70 -31.61 -36.81
N VAL A 678 -15.40 -31.41 -37.00
CA VAL A 678 -14.86 -30.30 -37.79
C VAL A 678 -15.24 -30.41 -39.26
N GLN A 679 -15.09 -31.61 -39.87
CA GLN A 679 -15.43 -31.84 -41.27
C GLN A 679 -16.91 -31.64 -41.58
N GLN A 680 -17.79 -32.04 -40.66
CA GLN A 680 -19.23 -31.79 -40.79
C GLN A 680 -19.54 -30.30 -40.73
N ALA A 681 -18.91 -29.55 -39.82
CA ALA A 681 -19.09 -28.11 -39.74
C ALA A 681 -18.63 -27.40 -41.02
N GLU A 682 -17.51 -27.83 -41.59
CA GLU A 682 -17.01 -27.32 -42.87
C GLU A 682 -17.93 -27.69 -44.05
N ALA A 683 -18.57 -28.87 -44.04
CA ALA A 683 -19.50 -29.28 -45.07
C ALA A 683 -20.77 -28.41 -45.07
N VAL A 684 -21.35 -28.15 -43.90
CA VAL A 684 -22.53 -27.29 -43.74
C VAL A 684 -22.21 -25.84 -44.15
N ALA A 685 -21.06 -25.32 -43.73
CA ALA A 685 -20.62 -23.98 -44.11
C ALA A 685 -20.41 -23.84 -45.63
N ARG A 686 -19.90 -24.89 -46.29
CA ARG A 686 -19.79 -24.95 -47.76
C ARG A 686 -21.14 -24.98 -48.46
N GLU A 687 -22.09 -25.78 -47.96
CA GLU A 687 -23.46 -25.83 -48.51
C GLU A 687 -24.15 -24.46 -48.43
N LEU A 688 -23.93 -23.72 -47.35
CA LEU A 688 -24.57 -22.41 -47.11
C LEU A 688 -23.77 -21.22 -47.63
N VAL A 689 -22.54 -21.42 -48.13
CA VAL A 689 -21.63 -20.40 -48.63
C VAL A 689 -21.28 -19.37 -47.53
N VAL A 690 -20.74 -19.84 -46.42
CA VAL A 690 -20.29 -19.02 -45.27
C VAL A 690 -18.84 -19.35 -44.95
N THR A 691 -18.03 -18.31 -44.69
CA THR A 691 -16.63 -18.48 -44.25
C THR A 691 -16.61 -19.16 -42.88
N VAL A 692 -15.83 -20.24 -42.74
CA VAL A 692 -15.75 -21.01 -41.49
C VAL A 692 -14.32 -21.08 -40.96
N HIS A 693 -14.20 -20.90 -39.66
CA HIS A 693 -13.01 -21.15 -38.85
C HIS A 693 -13.34 -22.29 -37.90
N THR A 694 -12.44 -23.24 -37.73
CA THR A 694 -12.66 -24.33 -36.76
C THR A 694 -11.49 -24.41 -35.80
N SER A 695 -11.76 -24.69 -34.53
CA SER A 695 -10.74 -24.90 -33.51
C SER A 695 -11.12 -26.01 -32.55
N VAL A 696 -10.13 -26.81 -32.17
CA VAL A 696 -10.24 -27.80 -31.10
C VAL A 696 -9.33 -27.35 -29.97
N ARG A 697 -9.87 -27.28 -28.75
CA ARG A 697 -9.14 -26.86 -27.56
C ARG A 697 -9.24 -27.89 -26.44
N LEU A 698 -8.13 -28.10 -25.74
CA LEU A 698 -8.07 -28.87 -24.51
C LEU A 698 -8.33 -27.94 -23.33
N ALA A 699 -9.44 -28.12 -22.62
CA ALA A 699 -9.76 -27.36 -21.42
C ALA A 699 -10.58 -28.20 -20.44
N LYS A 700 -10.41 -27.95 -19.14
CA LYS A 700 -11.18 -28.62 -18.09
C LYS A 700 -12.65 -28.20 -18.08
N HIS A 701 -12.93 -26.97 -18.49
CA HIS A 701 -14.25 -26.35 -18.55
C HIS A 701 -14.46 -25.69 -19.92
N GLN A 702 -15.67 -25.78 -20.47
CA GLN A 702 -16.02 -25.18 -21.75
C GLN A 702 -16.00 -23.65 -21.64
N ALA A 703 -16.49 -23.11 -20.52
CA ALA A 703 -16.51 -21.68 -20.24
C ALA A 703 -15.12 -21.03 -20.37
N THR A 704 -14.07 -21.71 -19.89
CA THR A 704 -12.69 -21.21 -19.98
C THR A 704 -12.21 -21.03 -21.42
N ALA A 705 -12.50 -22.00 -22.30
CA ALA A 705 -12.12 -21.93 -23.70
C ALA A 705 -12.93 -20.86 -24.46
N VAL A 706 -14.23 -20.74 -24.15
CA VAL A 706 -15.13 -19.74 -24.74
C VAL A 706 -14.70 -18.33 -24.36
N GLY A 707 -14.44 -18.07 -23.07
CA GLY A 707 -13.96 -16.78 -22.58
C GLY A 707 -12.65 -16.35 -23.24
N GLU A 708 -11.72 -17.28 -23.45
CA GLU A 708 -10.46 -16.97 -24.14
C GLU A 708 -10.64 -16.65 -25.63
N ILE A 709 -11.60 -17.28 -26.31
CA ILE A 709 -11.91 -16.95 -27.71
C ILE A 709 -12.55 -15.57 -27.81
N ILE A 710 -13.49 -15.25 -26.93
CA ILE A 710 -14.21 -13.97 -26.94
C ILE A 710 -13.27 -12.80 -26.63
N ASP A 711 -12.32 -12.97 -25.71
CA ASP A 711 -11.31 -11.94 -25.43
C ASP A 711 -10.39 -11.65 -26.61
N ARG A 712 -10.14 -12.66 -27.46
CA ARG A 712 -9.16 -12.58 -28.54
C ARG A 712 -9.79 -12.33 -29.91
N ARG A 713 -11.10 -12.52 -30.04
CA ARG A 713 -11.82 -12.48 -31.32
C ARG A 713 -13.11 -11.67 -31.20
N PRO A 714 -13.47 -10.90 -32.22
CA PRO A 714 -14.74 -10.15 -32.27
C PRO A 714 -15.92 -11.11 -32.47
N ILE A 715 -16.37 -11.72 -31.38
CA ILE A 715 -17.54 -12.61 -31.34
C ILE A 715 -18.78 -11.78 -31.04
N GLU A 716 -19.72 -11.76 -31.99
CA GLU A 716 -21.00 -11.03 -31.87
C GLU A 716 -22.10 -11.91 -31.29
N MET A 717 -21.97 -13.23 -31.40
CA MET A 717 -22.96 -14.18 -30.90
C MET A 717 -22.31 -15.54 -30.62
N VAL A 718 -22.73 -16.19 -29.55
CA VAL A 718 -22.35 -17.57 -29.18
C VAL A 718 -23.55 -18.47 -29.40
N VAL A 719 -23.35 -19.65 -29.98
CA VAL A 719 -24.37 -20.66 -30.25
C VAL A 719 -23.93 -21.98 -29.61
N LEU A 720 -24.75 -22.62 -28.77
CA LEU A 720 -24.41 -23.90 -28.13
C LEU A 720 -25.62 -24.83 -27.98
N ALA A 721 -25.40 -26.09 -27.65
CA ALA A 721 -26.44 -27.06 -27.30
C ALA A 721 -26.44 -27.36 -25.79
N LEU A 722 -27.61 -27.69 -25.24
CA LEU A 722 -27.80 -28.10 -23.85
C LEU A 722 -28.32 -29.54 -23.80
N ASN A 723 -27.52 -30.44 -23.22
CA ASN A 723 -27.84 -31.86 -23.18
C ASN A 723 -27.94 -32.42 -21.76
N SER A 724 -27.35 -31.74 -20.78
CA SER A 724 -27.19 -32.24 -19.41
C SER A 724 -27.28 -31.13 -18.36
N ALA A 725 -27.49 -31.52 -17.11
CA ALA A 725 -27.43 -30.60 -15.97
C ALA A 725 -26.04 -29.98 -15.77
N THR A 726 -24.98 -30.66 -16.23
CA THR A 726 -23.61 -30.13 -16.27
C THR A 726 -23.46 -28.99 -17.27
N ASP A 727 -24.19 -29.00 -18.38
CA ASP A 727 -24.17 -27.91 -19.36
C ASP A 727 -24.84 -26.63 -18.84
N LEU A 728 -25.75 -26.74 -17.86
CA LEU A 728 -26.36 -25.57 -17.20
C LEU A 728 -25.37 -24.81 -16.32
N ILE A 729 -24.44 -25.52 -15.67
CA ILE A 729 -23.38 -24.89 -14.87
C ILE A 729 -22.36 -24.21 -15.79
N GLU A 730 -21.96 -24.89 -16.87
CA GLU A 730 -21.09 -24.30 -17.89
C GLU A 730 -21.75 -23.10 -18.59
N LEU A 731 -23.06 -23.17 -18.87
CA LEU A 731 -23.82 -22.05 -19.42
C LEU A 731 -23.88 -20.89 -18.44
N GLU A 732 -24.14 -21.13 -17.14
CA GLU A 732 -24.10 -20.08 -16.11
C GLU A 732 -22.73 -19.37 -16.11
N LEU A 733 -21.65 -20.13 -16.17
CA LEU A 733 -20.29 -19.59 -16.24
C LEU A 733 -20.03 -18.80 -17.53
N ILE A 734 -20.45 -19.31 -18.70
CA ILE A 734 -20.31 -18.59 -19.99
C ILE A 734 -21.12 -17.29 -19.96
N VAL A 735 -22.30 -17.31 -19.36
CA VAL A 735 -23.19 -16.15 -19.26
C VAL A 735 -22.63 -15.11 -18.30
N GLU A 736 -22.02 -15.52 -17.19
CA GLU A 736 -21.33 -14.60 -16.28
C GLU A 736 -20.07 -14.00 -16.93
N GLN A 737 -19.37 -14.75 -17.78
CA GLN A 737 -18.08 -14.38 -18.36
C GLN A 737 -18.17 -13.57 -19.66
N THR A 738 -19.34 -13.48 -20.31
CA THR A 738 -19.45 -12.89 -21.64
C THR A 738 -20.50 -11.78 -21.72
N THR A 739 -20.29 -10.84 -22.65
CA THR A 739 -21.19 -9.71 -22.91
C THR A 739 -21.95 -9.85 -24.23
N CYS A 740 -21.69 -10.89 -25.01
CA CYS A 740 -22.28 -11.15 -26.32
C CYS A 740 -23.56 -12.00 -26.23
N PRO A 741 -24.54 -11.81 -27.16
CA PRO A 741 -25.66 -12.70 -27.42
C PRO A 741 -25.33 -14.20 -27.34
N ILE A 742 -25.87 -14.97 -26.38
CA ILE A 742 -25.66 -16.44 -26.32
C ILE A 742 -26.94 -17.20 -26.67
N LEU A 743 -27.05 -17.78 -27.87
CA LEU A 743 -28.08 -18.74 -28.29
C LEU A 743 -27.73 -20.19 -27.83
N ALA A 744 -28.56 -20.86 -27.04
CA ALA A 744 -28.32 -22.21 -26.53
C ALA A 744 -29.53 -23.07 -26.85
N SER A 745 -29.45 -24.30 -27.39
CA SER A 745 -30.60 -25.11 -27.80
C SER A 745 -30.64 -26.47 -27.09
N SER A 746 -31.77 -26.86 -26.49
CA SER A 746 -31.95 -28.22 -25.93
C SER A 746 -32.33 -29.23 -27.00
N SER A 747 -31.64 -30.39 -27.01
CA SER A 747 -31.57 -31.30 -28.15
C SER A 747 -32.61 -32.45 -28.16
N SER A 748 -33.59 -32.43 -27.26
CA SER A 748 -34.60 -33.48 -27.19
C SER A 748 -35.69 -33.24 -28.25
N TYR A 749 -35.63 -33.99 -29.35
CA TYR A 749 -36.63 -34.13 -30.43
C TYR A 749 -36.65 -33.08 -31.55
N LEU A 750 -35.59 -33.01 -32.34
CA LEU A 750 -35.65 -32.43 -33.70
C LEU A 750 -36.48 -33.27 -34.71
N GLY A 751 -37.08 -34.39 -34.28
CA GLY A 751 -37.84 -35.31 -35.13
C GLY A 751 -39.35 -35.42 -34.83
N ASN A 752 -39.86 -34.85 -33.73
CA ASN A 752 -41.31 -34.80 -33.46
C ASN A 752 -41.59 -33.68 -32.44
N ALA A 753 -42.30 -32.64 -32.90
CA ALA A 753 -43.18 -31.75 -32.16
C ALA A 753 -42.81 -31.34 -30.72
N ARG A 754 -42.51 -30.04 -30.56
CA ARG A 754 -42.28 -29.21 -29.35
C ARG A 754 -40.87 -28.61 -29.47
N THR A 755 -40.74 -27.30 -29.56
CA THR A 755 -39.46 -26.58 -29.32
C THR A 755 -39.81 -25.18 -28.86
N ILE A 756 -39.45 -24.87 -27.62
CA ILE A 756 -39.47 -23.55 -27.01
C ILE A 756 -38.11 -22.92 -27.28
N VAL A 757 -38.07 -21.65 -27.62
CA VAL A 757 -36.86 -20.93 -28.05
C VAL A 757 -36.71 -19.67 -27.22
N LEU A 758 -36.08 -19.70 -26.06
CA LEU A 758 -35.80 -18.46 -25.34
C LEU A 758 -34.77 -17.60 -26.09
N SER A 759 -34.95 -16.29 -26.11
CA SER A 759 -34.06 -15.26 -26.66
C SER A 759 -33.94 -14.10 -25.66
N THR A 760 -32.96 -13.21 -25.70
CA THR A 760 -32.98 -11.99 -24.83
C THR A 760 -32.67 -10.73 -25.61
N VAL A 761 -32.89 -10.75 -26.92
CA VAL A 761 -32.89 -9.52 -27.70
C VAL A 761 -34.08 -8.68 -27.24
N GLY A 762 -33.85 -7.41 -26.94
CA GLY A 762 -34.91 -6.39 -26.95
C GLY A 762 -35.72 -6.44 -28.26
N LEU A 763 -36.79 -5.66 -28.36
CA LEU A 763 -37.74 -5.66 -29.50
C LEU A 763 -37.15 -5.12 -30.84
N ASP A 764 -35.94 -5.54 -31.23
CA ASP A 764 -35.19 -5.05 -32.40
C ASP A 764 -34.99 -6.12 -33.50
N GLN A 765 -34.43 -5.68 -34.65
CA GLN A 765 -34.27 -6.41 -35.92
C GLN A 765 -33.65 -7.83 -35.80
N GLU A 766 -32.89 -8.13 -34.74
CA GLU A 766 -32.27 -9.43 -34.53
C GLU A 766 -33.30 -10.56 -34.27
N GLN A 767 -34.47 -10.24 -33.69
CA GLN A 767 -35.54 -11.21 -33.46
C GLN A 767 -36.06 -11.82 -34.77
N THR A 768 -36.17 -11.00 -35.83
CA THR A 768 -36.63 -11.46 -37.15
C THR A 768 -35.62 -12.38 -37.83
N ALA A 769 -34.33 -12.17 -37.59
CA ALA A 769 -33.27 -13.03 -38.11
C ALA A 769 -33.28 -14.40 -37.44
N VAL A 770 -33.32 -14.44 -36.11
CA VAL A 770 -33.35 -15.67 -35.33
C VAL A 770 -34.66 -16.44 -35.52
N ALA A 771 -35.80 -15.75 -35.49
CA ALA A 771 -37.11 -16.39 -35.71
C ALA A 771 -37.25 -16.97 -37.13
N HIS A 772 -36.77 -16.25 -38.16
CA HIS A 772 -36.78 -16.75 -39.54
C HIS A 772 -35.84 -17.95 -39.71
N ALA A 773 -34.60 -17.86 -39.21
CA ALA A 773 -33.62 -18.95 -39.29
C ALA A 773 -34.12 -20.21 -38.58
N THR A 774 -34.71 -20.05 -37.38
CA THR A 774 -35.27 -21.16 -36.60
C THR A 774 -36.50 -21.75 -37.29
N GLY A 775 -37.36 -20.91 -37.88
CA GLY A 775 -38.52 -21.35 -38.65
C GLY A 775 -38.15 -22.10 -39.94
N GLU A 776 -37.11 -21.67 -40.66
CA GLU A 776 -36.61 -22.39 -41.85
C GLU A 776 -36.02 -23.75 -41.49
N LEU A 777 -35.22 -23.83 -40.42
CA LEU A 777 -34.68 -25.08 -39.91
C LEU A 777 -35.77 -26.04 -39.45
N PHE A 778 -36.76 -25.53 -38.71
CA PHE A 778 -37.90 -26.34 -38.27
C PHE A 778 -38.67 -26.91 -39.46
N ARG A 779 -38.92 -26.11 -40.52
CA ARG A 779 -39.59 -26.59 -41.74
C ARG A 779 -38.77 -27.64 -42.49
N GLN A 780 -37.44 -27.50 -42.50
CA GLN A 780 -36.54 -28.46 -43.13
C GLN A 780 -36.41 -29.77 -42.34
N SER A 781 -36.42 -29.71 -41.01
CA SER A 781 -36.23 -30.88 -40.14
C SER A 781 -37.52 -31.67 -39.86
N SER A 782 -38.67 -30.99 -39.74
CA SER A 782 -39.95 -31.62 -39.37
C SER A 782 -40.75 -32.16 -40.56
N GLY A 783 -40.47 -31.71 -41.79
CA GLY A 783 -41.28 -32.02 -42.97
C GLY A 783 -42.69 -31.42 -42.95
N ALA A 784 -43.07 -30.69 -41.89
CA ALA A 784 -44.37 -30.05 -41.74
C ALA A 784 -44.45 -28.76 -42.55
N LYS A 785 -45.30 -28.75 -43.60
CA LYS A 785 -45.52 -27.56 -44.45
C LYS A 785 -46.28 -26.43 -43.74
N ASP A 786 -47.04 -26.75 -42.69
CA ASP A 786 -47.99 -25.83 -42.02
C ASP A 786 -47.61 -25.49 -40.56
N ALA A 787 -46.33 -25.57 -40.21
CA ALA A 787 -45.84 -25.20 -38.88
C ALA A 787 -46.14 -23.73 -38.53
N THR A 788 -46.75 -23.48 -37.36
CA THR A 788 -47.05 -22.13 -36.88
C THR A 788 -45.98 -21.65 -35.88
N LEU A 789 -45.36 -20.51 -36.19
CA LEU A 789 -44.33 -19.90 -35.36
C LEU A 789 -44.96 -18.84 -34.44
N LYS A 790 -44.82 -19.02 -33.13
CA LYS A 790 -45.42 -18.15 -32.11
C LYS A 790 -44.33 -17.53 -31.24
N VAL A 791 -44.07 -16.23 -31.43
CA VAL A 791 -43.15 -15.48 -30.58
C VAL A 791 -43.90 -14.97 -29.35
N ILE A 792 -43.42 -15.27 -28.15
CA ILE A 792 -43.98 -14.89 -26.86
C ILE A 792 -42.92 -14.06 -26.11
N ALA A 793 -43.09 -12.74 -26.06
CA ALA A 793 -42.24 -11.89 -25.21
C ALA A 793 -42.68 -12.01 -23.74
N VAL A 794 -41.75 -12.15 -22.78
CA VAL A 794 -42.07 -12.34 -21.36
C VAL A 794 -41.42 -11.28 -20.47
N GLU A 795 -42.25 -10.50 -19.79
CA GLU A 795 -41.82 -9.56 -18.74
C GLU A 795 -41.76 -10.25 -17.36
N SER A 796 -40.75 -9.83 -16.58
CA SER A 796 -40.17 -10.44 -15.36
C SER A 796 -41.08 -11.25 -14.42
N GLU A 797 -42.28 -10.78 -14.06
CA GLU A 797 -43.05 -11.36 -12.95
C GLU A 797 -43.86 -12.63 -13.28
N LYS A 798 -43.93 -13.08 -14.55
CA LYS A 798 -44.79 -14.21 -14.97
C LYS A 798 -44.05 -15.42 -15.53
N THR A 799 -42.72 -15.41 -15.55
CA THR A 799 -41.90 -16.38 -16.30
C THR A 799 -42.13 -17.84 -15.88
N SER A 800 -42.19 -18.14 -14.57
CA SER A 800 -42.48 -19.49 -14.06
C SER A 800 -43.91 -19.93 -14.41
N LYS A 801 -44.90 -19.05 -14.24
CA LYS A 801 -46.31 -19.32 -14.58
C LYS A 801 -46.53 -19.51 -16.08
N ILE A 802 -45.78 -18.82 -16.94
CA ILE A 802 -45.89 -18.97 -18.41
C ILE A 802 -45.31 -20.31 -18.84
N ILE A 803 -44.16 -20.73 -18.30
CA ILE A 803 -43.58 -22.05 -18.55
C ILE A 803 -44.52 -23.15 -18.05
N GLU A 804 -45.10 -22.97 -16.86
CA GLU A 804 -46.08 -23.89 -16.28
C GLU A 804 -47.38 -23.97 -17.11
N GLN A 805 -47.94 -22.84 -17.56
CA GLN A 805 -49.10 -22.80 -18.45
C GLN A 805 -48.83 -23.40 -19.82
N PHE A 806 -47.62 -23.25 -20.36
CA PHE A 806 -47.21 -23.83 -21.64
C PHE A 806 -46.97 -25.34 -21.51
N SER A 807 -46.45 -25.80 -20.37
CA SER A 807 -46.28 -27.22 -20.06
C SER A 807 -47.60 -27.94 -19.80
N GLN A 808 -48.66 -27.24 -19.36
CA GLN A 808 -49.96 -27.81 -18.98
C GLN A 808 -51.03 -27.78 -20.10
N ARG A 809 -50.77 -27.12 -21.24
CA ARG A 809 -51.72 -27.03 -22.36
C ARG A 809 -51.51 -28.17 -23.37
N ASP A 810 -52.61 -28.81 -23.78
CA ASP A 810 -52.64 -29.74 -24.93
C ASP A 810 -52.43 -28.95 -26.23
N HIS A 811 -51.18 -28.80 -26.65
CA HIS A 811 -50.80 -28.16 -27.92
C HIS A 811 -50.76 -29.19 -29.06
N SER A 812 -51.23 -28.81 -30.25
CA SER A 812 -51.06 -29.60 -31.49
C SER A 812 -49.58 -29.75 -31.85
N ALA A 813 -49.23 -30.83 -32.56
CA ALA A 813 -47.86 -31.25 -32.87
C ALA A 813 -47.00 -30.26 -33.70
N ASP A 814 -47.52 -29.08 -34.08
CA ASP A 814 -46.92 -28.18 -35.07
C ASP A 814 -46.72 -26.72 -34.57
N GLU A 815 -46.47 -26.52 -33.27
CA GLU A 815 -46.19 -25.19 -32.69
C GLU A 815 -44.72 -25.02 -32.25
N LEU A 816 -44.08 -23.94 -32.71
CA LEU A 816 -42.78 -23.44 -32.23
C LEU A 816 -43.01 -22.20 -31.36
N ALA A 817 -42.53 -22.19 -30.12
CA ALA A 817 -42.62 -21.02 -29.24
C ALA A 817 -41.26 -20.34 -29.11
N ILE A 818 -41.19 -19.00 -29.14
CA ILE A 818 -39.94 -18.26 -28.85
C ILE A 818 -40.15 -17.36 -27.63
N LEU A 819 -39.41 -17.53 -26.53
CA LEU A 819 -39.58 -16.78 -25.28
C LEU A 819 -38.49 -15.70 -25.08
N ALA A 820 -38.82 -14.41 -25.23
CA ALA A 820 -37.82 -13.37 -24.99
C ALA A 820 -37.66 -13.03 -23.48
N LEU A 821 -36.47 -13.15 -22.87
CA LEU A 821 -36.13 -12.80 -21.48
C LEU A 821 -35.09 -11.67 -21.40
N SER A 822 -34.77 -11.16 -20.21
CA SER A 822 -33.57 -10.35 -19.97
C SER A 822 -32.46 -11.20 -19.36
N ARG A 823 -31.19 -10.74 -19.42
CA ARG A 823 -30.05 -11.44 -18.78
C ARG A 823 -30.27 -11.73 -17.29
N GLN A 824 -30.82 -10.77 -16.54
CA GLN A 824 -31.16 -10.96 -15.13
C GLN A 824 -32.27 -11.99 -14.93
N ASN A 825 -33.33 -11.94 -15.74
CA ASN A 825 -34.44 -12.90 -15.65
C ASN A 825 -33.99 -14.31 -16.03
N PHE A 826 -33.06 -14.42 -16.98
CA PHE A 826 -32.47 -15.67 -17.40
C PHE A 826 -31.56 -16.30 -16.32
N LEU A 827 -30.70 -15.50 -15.67
CA LEU A 827 -29.91 -15.96 -14.53
C LEU A 827 -30.80 -16.37 -13.34
N ALA A 828 -31.88 -15.61 -13.07
CA ALA A 828 -32.87 -15.97 -12.06
C ALA A 828 -33.61 -17.28 -12.41
N LEU A 829 -33.91 -17.49 -13.69
CA LEU A 829 -34.56 -18.71 -14.19
C LEU A 829 -33.67 -19.95 -14.03
N ILE A 830 -32.39 -19.87 -14.44
CA ILE A 830 -31.45 -21.00 -14.30
C ILE A 830 -31.12 -21.31 -12.83
N LYS A 831 -31.14 -20.30 -11.95
CA LYS A 831 -30.93 -20.48 -10.51
C LYS A 831 -32.14 -21.07 -9.78
N ASN A 832 -33.33 -21.08 -10.39
CA ASN A 832 -34.54 -21.62 -9.79
C ASN A 832 -34.56 -23.16 -9.83
N ALA A 833 -34.70 -23.79 -8.66
CA ALA A 833 -34.70 -25.25 -8.51
C ALA A 833 -35.87 -25.94 -9.23
N GLU A 834 -37.06 -25.31 -9.29
CA GLU A 834 -38.23 -25.86 -9.99
C GLU A 834 -38.05 -25.85 -11.51
N VAL A 835 -37.37 -24.81 -12.03
CA VAL A 835 -37.04 -24.71 -13.47
C VAL A 835 -35.96 -25.73 -13.84
N ARG A 836 -34.99 -25.98 -12.95
CA ARG A 836 -34.01 -27.07 -13.13
C ARG A 836 -34.68 -28.44 -13.18
N GLU A 837 -35.76 -28.67 -12.42
CA GLU A 837 -36.59 -29.89 -12.52
C GLU A 837 -37.40 -29.94 -13.83
N LEU A 838 -38.02 -28.83 -14.26
CA LEU A 838 -38.70 -28.73 -15.57
C LEU A 838 -37.75 -28.96 -16.76
N LEU A 839 -36.49 -28.52 -16.66
CA LEU A 839 -35.44 -28.76 -17.65
C LEU A 839 -35.03 -30.24 -17.72
N LYS A 840 -35.21 -31.02 -16.63
CA LYS A 840 -35.06 -32.49 -16.66
C LYS A 840 -36.20 -33.17 -17.41
N CYS A 841 -37.37 -32.55 -17.53
CA CYS A 841 -38.56 -33.10 -18.21
C CYS A 841 -38.48 -33.06 -19.75
N GLN A 842 -37.30 -32.91 -20.34
CA GLN A 842 -37.07 -32.93 -21.80
C GLN A 842 -37.99 -31.97 -22.57
N VAL A 843 -38.23 -30.78 -22.01
CA VAL A 843 -38.84 -29.69 -22.78
C VAL A 843 -37.73 -29.04 -23.60
N PRO A 844 -37.79 -29.07 -24.94
CA PRO A 844 -36.79 -28.44 -25.79
C PRO A 844 -36.89 -26.93 -25.61
N ILE A 845 -35.83 -26.34 -25.08
CA ILE A 845 -35.73 -24.95 -24.68
C ILE A 845 -34.45 -24.39 -25.33
N ILE A 846 -34.58 -23.35 -26.17
CA ILE A 846 -33.47 -22.54 -26.65
C ILE A 846 -33.27 -21.36 -25.68
N PHE A 847 -32.14 -20.65 -25.64
CA PHE A 847 -31.88 -19.48 -24.79
C PHE A 847 -30.98 -18.50 -25.55
N SER A 848 -31.33 -17.23 -25.79
CA SER A 848 -30.42 -16.20 -26.34
C SER A 848 -30.03 -15.20 -25.23
N VAL A 849 -28.80 -14.65 -25.13
CA VAL A 849 -28.33 -13.75 -24.03
C VAL A 849 -27.71 -12.43 -24.55
N GLY A 850 -28.49 -11.43 -24.95
CA GLY A 850 -28.07 -10.06 -25.32
C GLY A 850 -28.04 -9.07 -24.14
N GLN A 851 -27.42 -7.92 -24.38
CA GLN A 851 -27.11 -6.85 -23.41
C GLN A 851 -28.30 -6.22 -22.70
#